data_AF-A0A7Y5RZ02-F1
#
_entry.id   AF-A0A7Y5RZ02-F1
#
_cell.length_a   1.000
_cell.length_b   1.000
_cell.length_c   1.000
_cell.angle_alpha   90.00
_cell.angle_beta   90.00
_cell.angle_gamma   90.00
#
_symmetry.space_group_name_H-M   'P 1'
#
loop_
_entity.id
_entity.type
_entity.pdbx_description
1 polymer ?
#
loop_
_entity_poly.entity_id
_entity_poly.type
_entity_poly.pdbx_seq_one_letter_code
_entity_poly.pdbx_strand_id
1 'polypeptide(L)'
;MSRHADRRSPDRLRHKSRAPATARAPIGPDPRVGELADAPRPTWFDRRSAWLFVAALLIAHFTMAALSARNKSPVYDELCHVTRAVTYAQLGDYRMDPTHGPLVHHWVGLPLRFMKFNFPDLNQRAWRHGDVWNYGWQLFHSPRLGNDMTTALYRARLMIALISVAGGLIVFLWSRRLFGAAGGLISLTAYAFDPTMLSHGRLVTTDLAAAVFLLAAMYALWNVSHRVTPVRVLAAVLAVGGLFLTKFSAVLIVIMGAWLIAVRLASSRPILLGRAARSKGMDPPSESPQTPPPGGRVIQRRTAKAGVLLGLTLLLVPTTGALIWAGYGFRWLPFKDAPADVAGYEADAVAGKQDYYYPHRPERKESAWTYVSNGFPPLKARTWRWLHESRLLPDTYVYGFMALLRSATARDAFMNGERSVTGWASFFPYAFLVKTPLPLIALLVLAVCAALWGPGRTEGAMRFGRRLTGSLYATAPLWILLSVYGVTSITSSINIGHRHLLPVYPALFVFAGAAARWIHATSIWKRCLPAASLVPLAASSLQVHPHYLAYFNLIAGGPSQGYKRLVDSSLDWGQDLRGLVDWLQAHRPADGQEQRVFLEYFGQDAPSKYPVKFEPIIRPLSRDGRGDLRLGRGTYCISATKLQGLYVLSGRDYASGLPRSTQWRQEHEVAYQALLPKMREIESMQVSAAARLAFLQAWRPDWREAFDRFQRLRFLRLCATLRTRVPDAMIGYSILVFDLTDDDIQQMAYGTPPQG
;
A
#
# COMPACT_ATOMS: atom_id res chain seq x y z
N MET A 1 1.02 -3.92 -114.62
CA MET A 1 1.57 -4.65 -113.46
C MET A 1 0.49 -5.46 -112.75
N SER A 2 0.39 -6.76 -113.10
CA SER A 2 0.12 -7.91 -112.20
C SER A 2 -1.17 -7.92 -111.34
N ARG A 3 -2.29 -8.50 -111.79
CA ARG A 3 -2.69 -9.95 -111.87
C ARG A 3 -3.12 -10.63 -110.56
N HIS A 4 -4.30 -11.25 -110.67
CA HIS A 4 -4.81 -12.50 -110.07
C HIS A 4 -5.77 -12.48 -108.87
N ALA A 5 -6.97 -12.97 -109.19
CA ALA A 5 -7.93 -13.70 -108.37
C ALA A 5 -7.30 -14.89 -107.62
N ASP A 6 -7.91 -15.37 -106.53
CA ASP A 6 -8.77 -16.59 -106.53
C ASP A 6 -9.20 -17.01 -105.09
N ARG A 7 -10.45 -17.48 -104.99
CA ARG A 7 -10.94 -18.69 -104.28
C ARG A 7 -10.96 -18.87 -102.73
N ARG A 8 -12.15 -19.36 -102.32
CA ARG A 8 -12.48 -20.51 -101.43
C ARG A 8 -12.77 -20.27 -99.94
N SER A 9 -14.04 -20.43 -99.59
CA SER A 9 -14.57 -21.14 -98.40
C SER A 9 -14.19 -22.63 -98.43
N PRO A 10 -14.26 -23.46 -97.33
CA PRO A 10 -15.29 -23.45 -96.28
C PRO A 10 -14.89 -23.91 -94.84
N ASP A 11 -15.92 -23.90 -93.98
CA ASP A 11 -16.27 -24.92 -92.98
C ASP A 11 -15.81 -24.87 -91.49
N ARG A 12 -16.86 -24.92 -90.64
CA ARG A 12 -17.03 -25.64 -89.36
C ARG A 12 -16.89 -24.93 -88.01
N LEU A 13 -18.09 -24.81 -87.41
CA LEU A 13 -18.47 -25.20 -86.05
C LEU A 13 -17.89 -24.41 -84.86
N ARG A 14 -18.75 -23.63 -84.21
CA ARG A 14 -19.24 -23.95 -82.84
C ARG A 14 -20.34 -23.01 -82.36
N HIS A 15 -21.50 -23.60 -82.06
CA HIS A 15 -22.53 -23.08 -81.16
C HIS A 15 -21.93 -22.58 -79.84
N LYS A 16 -22.35 -21.40 -79.36
CA LYS A 16 -22.50 -21.14 -77.91
C LYS A 16 -23.69 -20.21 -77.64
N SER A 17 -24.75 -20.82 -77.12
CA SER A 17 -25.84 -20.19 -76.39
C SER A 17 -25.48 -20.00 -74.91
N ARG A 18 -25.89 -18.84 -74.37
CA ARG A 18 -26.25 -18.43 -72.98
C ARG A 18 -25.52 -18.96 -71.71
N ALA A 19 -25.28 -17.96 -70.84
CA ALA A 19 -25.15 -17.92 -69.35
C ALA A 19 -23.76 -18.20 -68.73
N PRO A 20 -23.44 -17.78 -67.47
CA PRO A 20 -24.07 -16.82 -66.53
C PRO A 20 -23.07 -15.77 -65.94
N ALA A 21 -23.58 -14.87 -65.08
CA ALA A 21 -22.82 -13.88 -64.31
C ALA A 21 -21.69 -14.51 -63.46
N THR A 22 -20.46 -14.05 -63.64
CA THR A 22 -19.28 -14.49 -62.88
C THR A 22 -19.01 -13.59 -61.68
N ALA A 23 -18.80 -14.25 -60.55
CA ALA A 23 -18.45 -13.69 -59.25
C ALA A 23 -17.15 -12.88 -59.29
N ARG A 24 -17.12 -11.76 -58.56
CA ARG A 24 -15.89 -10.99 -58.27
C ARG A 24 -14.90 -11.87 -57.50
N ALA A 25 -13.70 -12.04 -58.06
CA ALA A 25 -12.56 -12.65 -57.41
C ALA A 25 -12.08 -11.80 -56.21
N PRO A 26 -11.62 -12.41 -55.11
CA PRO A 26 -11.04 -11.67 -53.99
C PRO A 26 -9.67 -11.09 -54.38
N ILE A 27 -9.49 -9.79 -54.11
CA ILE A 27 -8.23 -9.07 -54.23
C ILE A 27 -7.22 -9.73 -53.30
N GLY A 28 -6.18 -10.35 -53.87
CA GLY A 28 -5.03 -10.85 -53.12
C GLY A 28 -4.24 -9.71 -52.46
N PRO A 29 -3.55 -9.96 -51.33
CA PRO A 29 -2.77 -8.92 -50.67
C PRO A 29 -1.57 -8.51 -51.54
N ASP A 30 -1.36 -7.19 -51.62
CA ASP A 30 -0.23 -6.54 -52.30
C ASP A 30 1.12 -7.09 -51.78
N PRO A 31 2.00 -7.62 -52.67
CA PRO A 31 3.30 -8.19 -52.29
C PRO A 31 4.25 -7.19 -51.61
N ARG A 32 3.98 -5.88 -51.66
CA ARG A 32 4.87 -4.84 -51.12
C ARG A 32 4.62 -4.47 -49.65
N VAL A 33 3.73 -5.19 -48.96
CA VAL A 33 3.47 -4.99 -47.51
C VAL A 33 4.44 -5.80 -46.63
N GLY A 34 5.29 -6.66 -47.23
CA GLY A 34 6.28 -7.46 -46.50
C GLY A 34 7.54 -6.71 -46.04
N GLU A 35 7.91 -5.60 -46.67
CA GLU A 35 9.24 -4.98 -46.46
C GLU A 35 9.32 -3.95 -45.33
N LEU A 36 8.22 -3.62 -44.65
CA LEU A 36 8.24 -2.72 -43.49
C LEU A 36 8.20 -3.45 -42.13
N ALA A 37 8.21 -4.79 -42.13
CA ALA A 37 8.27 -5.61 -40.92
C ALA A 37 9.70 -5.98 -40.48
N ASP A 38 10.69 -5.78 -41.37
CA ASP A 38 12.10 -6.18 -41.17
C ASP A 38 13.05 -4.99 -40.96
N ALA A 39 12.62 -3.99 -40.18
CA ALA A 39 13.60 -3.08 -39.59
C ALA A 39 14.48 -3.90 -38.61
N PRO A 40 15.82 -3.94 -38.78
CA PRO A 40 16.69 -4.72 -37.92
C PRO A 40 16.46 -4.31 -36.47
N ARG A 41 15.94 -5.26 -35.67
CA ARG A 41 15.76 -5.07 -34.24
C ARG A 41 17.15 -4.77 -33.69
N PRO A 42 17.37 -3.60 -33.10
CA PRO A 42 18.69 -3.28 -32.67
C PRO A 42 19.16 -4.25 -31.58
N THR A 43 20.30 -4.88 -31.83
CA THR A 43 20.95 -5.90 -31.00
C THR A 43 21.90 -5.29 -29.97
N TRP A 44 21.68 -4.05 -29.51
CA TRP A 44 22.66 -3.36 -28.66
C TRP A 44 22.82 -3.96 -27.25
N PHE A 45 22.03 -4.97 -26.90
CA PHE A 45 22.23 -5.79 -25.71
C PHE A 45 22.15 -7.27 -26.07
N ASP A 46 23.25 -8.00 -25.89
CA ASP A 46 23.18 -9.45 -25.73
C ASP A 46 22.11 -9.77 -24.66
N ARG A 47 21.28 -10.78 -24.93
CA ARG A 47 20.28 -11.30 -23.98
C ARG A 47 20.90 -11.53 -22.61
N ARG A 48 22.17 -11.95 -22.54
CA ARG A 48 22.90 -12.15 -21.28
C ARG A 48 23.15 -10.83 -20.54
N SER A 49 23.72 -9.83 -21.21
CA SER A 49 24.02 -8.52 -20.62
C SER A 49 22.77 -7.84 -20.05
N ALA A 50 21.64 -7.90 -20.77
CA ALA A 50 20.38 -7.32 -20.28
C ALA A 50 19.91 -7.95 -18.96
N TRP A 51 20.05 -9.27 -18.79
CA TRP A 51 19.68 -9.95 -17.55
C TRP A 51 20.66 -9.71 -16.40
N LEU A 52 21.95 -9.47 -16.70
CA LEU A 52 22.92 -9.01 -15.70
C LEU A 52 22.55 -7.63 -15.15
N PHE A 53 22.13 -6.70 -16.01
CA PHE A 53 21.63 -5.39 -15.57
C PHE A 53 20.34 -5.50 -14.73
N VAL A 54 19.41 -6.38 -15.12
CA VAL A 54 18.21 -6.66 -14.32
C VAL A 54 18.58 -7.18 -12.94
N ALA A 55 19.48 -8.15 -12.86
CA ALA A 55 19.94 -8.70 -11.59
C ALA A 55 20.62 -7.62 -10.73
N ALA A 56 21.50 -6.79 -11.33
CA ALA A 56 22.16 -5.70 -10.63
C ALA A 56 21.17 -4.68 -10.04
N LEU A 57 20.15 -4.26 -10.81
CA LEU A 57 19.12 -3.34 -10.35
C LEU A 57 18.25 -3.93 -9.23
N LEU A 58 17.89 -5.21 -9.33
CA LEU A 58 17.11 -5.90 -8.30
C LEU A 58 17.92 -6.09 -7.00
N ILE A 59 19.21 -6.43 -7.11
CA ILE A 59 20.13 -6.51 -5.98
C ILE A 59 20.30 -5.13 -5.34
N ALA A 60 20.48 -4.07 -6.14
CA ALA A 60 20.58 -2.71 -5.62
C ALA A 60 19.31 -2.30 -4.85
N HIS A 61 18.13 -2.57 -5.40
CA HIS A 61 16.85 -2.31 -4.73
C HIS A 61 16.73 -3.07 -3.40
N PHE A 62 17.04 -4.37 -3.40
CA PHE A 62 17.04 -5.19 -2.18
C PHE A 62 18.01 -4.65 -1.14
N THR A 63 19.25 -4.35 -1.52
CA THR A 63 20.29 -3.84 -0.64
C THR A 63 19.89 -2.49 -0.04
N MET A 64 19.35 -1.57 -0.84
CA MET A 64 18.88 -0.27 -0.36
C MET A 64 17.70 -0.43 0.63
N ALA A 65 16.76 -1.33 0.36
CA ALA A 65 15.65 -1.64 1.26
C ALA A 65 16.14 -2.28 2.58
N ALA A 66 17.06 -3.25 2.50
CA ALA A 66 17.63 -3.96 3.64
C ALA A 66 18.47 -3.04 4.54
N LEU A 67 19.40 -2.27 3.96
CA LEU A 67 20.26 -1.35 4.71
C LEU A 67 19.45 -0.26 5.43
N SER A 68 18.44 0.30 4.75
CA SER A 68 17.59 1.34 5.35
C SER A 68 16.64 0.83 6.44
N ALA A 69 16.42 -0.49 6.55
CA ALA A 69 15.60 -1.12 7.59
C ALA A 69 16.35 -1.43 8.90
N ARG A 70 17.69 -1.51 8.87
CA ARG A 70 18.49 -2.08 9.96
C ARG A 70 18.38 -1.30 11.28
N ASN A 71 18.39 0.02 11.21
CA ASN A 71 18.46 0.91 12.38
C ASN A 71 17.16 1.71 12.59
N LYS A 72 16.01 1.16 12.18
CA LYS A 72 14.70 1.81 12.33
C LYS A 72 13.86 1.10 13.38
N SER A 73 13.23 1.90 14.24
CA SER A 73 12.19 1.44 15.16
C SER A 73 11.00 0.84 14.40
N PRO A 74 10.21 -0.08 15.00
CA PRO A 74 8.97 -0.55 14.40
C PRO A 74 8.02 0.62 14.11
N VAL A 75 7.46 0.65 12.89
CA VAL A 75 6.34 1.53 12.61
C VAL A 75 5.06 1.02 13.28
N TYR A 76 4.04 1.87 13.37
CA TYR A 76 2.82 1.58 14.12
C TYR A 76 2.20 0.20 13.80
N ASP A 77 2.03 -0.14 12.51
CA ASP A 77 1.35 -1.38 12.11
C ASP A 77 2.27 -2.62 12.17
N GLU A 78 3.59 -2.46 12.23
CA GLU A 78 4.53 -3.60 12.24
C GLU A 78 4.42 -4.42 13.53
N LEU A 79 4.07 -3.79 14.65
CA LEU A 79 3.79 -4.51 15.90
C LEU A 79 2.66 -5.54 15.66
N CYS A 80 1.55 -5.12 15.04
CA CYS A 80 0.45 -6.02 14.72
C CYS A 80 0.88 -7.13 13.75
N HIS A 81 1.49 -6.78 12.62
CA HIS A 81 1.84 -7.74 11.58
C HIS A 81 2.91 -8.76 12.02
N VAL A 82 3.91 -8.34 12.79
CA VAL A 82 4.94 -9.26 13.29
C VAL A 82 4.39 -10.15 14.40
N THR A 83 3.57 -9.62 15.32
CA THR A 83 2.90 -10.46 16.34
C THR A 83 2.08 -11.56 15.68
N ARG A 84 1.30 -11.23 14.65
CA ARG A 84 0.55 -12.22 13.86
C ARG A 84 1.47 -13.25 13.21
N ALA A 85 2.55 -12.81 12.56
CA ALA A 85 3.50 -13.72 11.91
C ALA A 85 4.10 -14.73 12.92
N VAL A 86 4.44 -14.27 14.12
CA VAL A 86 4.97 -15.13 15.19
C VAL A 86 3.92 -16.12 15.68
N THR A 87 2.69 -15.68 15.99
CA THR A 87 1.63 -16.59 16.47
C THR A 87 1.21 -17.58 15.40
N TYR A 88 1.19 -17.18 14.12
CA TYR A 88 0.84 -18.07 13.01
C TYR A 88 1.93 -19.13 12.81
N ALA A 89 3.21 -18.72 12.86
CA ALA A 89 4.34 -19.61 12.62
C ALA A 89 4.59 -20.62 13.75
N GLN A 90 4.38 -20.21 15.02
CA GLN A 90 4.72 -21.04 16.19
C GLN A 90 3.53 -21.73 16.84
N LEU A 91 2.38 -21.06 16.90
CA LEU A 91 1.17 -21.58 17.57
C LEU A 91 0.15 -22.10 16.55
N GLY A 92 0.24 -21.68 15.29
CA GLY A 92 -0.73 -22.02 14.27
C GLY A 92 -2.10 -21.39 14.54
N ASP A 93 -2.17 -20.28 15.27
CA ASP A 93 -3.41 -19.64 15.71
C ASP A 93 -3.62 -18.28 15.02
N TYR A 94 -4.79 -18.10 14.40
CA TYR A 94 -5.10 -16.96 13.53
C TYR A 94 -5.92 -15.84 14.18
N ARG A 95 -6.18 -15.90 15.49
CA ARG A 95 -7.12 -15.00 16.19
C ARG A 95 -6.68 -13.54 16.25
N MET A 96 -5.36 -13.29 16.17
CA MET A 96 -4.78 -11.95 16.28
C MET A 96 -5.13 -11.12 15.04
N ASP A 97 -5.91 -10.05 15.25
CA ASP A 97 -6.39 -9.07 14.27
C ASP A 97 -6.68 -9.63 12.86
N PRO A 98 -7.92 -10.07 12.58
CA PRO A 98 -8.27 -10.71 11.31
C PRO A 98 -8.48 -9.73 10.14
N THR A 99 -8.20 -8.43 10.29
CA THR A 99 -8.51 -7.39 9.26
C THR A 99 -7.70 -7.47 7.96
N HIS A 100 -6.83 -8.48 7.82
CA HIS A 100 -6.03 -8.73 6.63
C HIS A 100 -5.90 -10.24 6.39
N GLY A 101 -5.68 -10.64 5.14
CA GLY A 101 -5.44 -12.04 4.79
C GLY A 101 -4.11 -12.59 5.34
N PRO A 102 -3.95 -13.92 5.42
CA PRO A 102 -2.84 -14.54 6.16
C PRO A 102 -1.54 -14.66 5.35
N LEU A 103 -1.55 -14.45 4.02
CA LEU A 103 -0.39 -14.78 3.16
C LEU A 103 0.90 -14.07 3.57
N VAL A 104 0.82 -12.75 3.78
CA VAL A 104 2.01 -11.97 4.14
C VAL A 104 2.56 -12.42 5.48
N HIS A 105 1.69 -12.72 6.45
CA HIS A 105 2.07 -13.19 7.78
C HIS A 105 2.74 -14.56 7.74
N HIS A 106 2.23 -15.48 6.91
CA HIS A 106 2.90 -16.76 6.64
C HIS A 106 4.28 -16.56 6.01
N TRP A 107 4.37 -15.69 4.99
CA TRP A 107 5.61 -15.40 4.29
C TRP A 107 6.69 -14.80 5.20
N VAL A 108 6.35 -13.76 5.97
CA VAL A 108 7.29 -13.14 6.90
C VAL A 108 7.54 -14.01 8.14
N GLY A 109 6.63 -14.94 8.45
CA GLY A 109 6.76 -15.91 9.54
C GLY A 109 7.73 -17.06 9.24
N LEU A 110 8.08 -17.31 7.97
CA LEU A 110 9.04 -18.36 7.58
C LEU A 110 10.37 -18.31 8.35
N PRO A 111 11.11 -17.19 8.38
CA PRO A 111 12.33 -17.10 9.20
C PRO A 111 12.06 -17.09 10.71
N LEU A 112 10.88 -16.64 11.14
CA LEU A 112 10.50 -16.54 12.55
C LEU A 112 10.14 -17.90 13.17
N ARG A 113 9.71 -18.86 12.35
CA ARG A 113 9.45 -20.24 12.77
C ARG A 113 10.69 -20.91 13.40
N PHE A 114 11.88 -20.48 13.00
CA PHE A 114 13.15 -21.02 13.50
C PHE A 114 13.75 -20.20 14.66
N MET A 115 13.08 -19.15 15.12
CA MET A 115 13.48 -18.40 16.31
C MET A 115 12.79 -18.97 17.55
N LYS A 116 13.34 -18.70 18.74
CA LYS A 116 12.66 -19.04 20.01
C LYS A 116 11.92 -17.81 20.51
N PHE A 117 10.64 -17.94 20.83
CA PHE A 117 9.85 -16.90 21.46
C PHE A 117 9.22 -17.41 22.75
N ASN A 118 9.32 -16.60 23.80
CA ASN A 118 8.55 -16.76 25.02
C ASN A 118 7.26 -15.95 24.88
N PHE A 119 6.13 -16.61 25.06
CA PHE A 119 4.83 -16.00 24.88
C PHE A 119 4.30 -15.43 26.21
N PRO A 120 3.64 -14.26 26.17
CA PRO A 120 2.77 -13.86 27.27
C PRO A 120 1.70 -14.93 27.54
N ASP A 121 1.19 -14.99 28.77
CA ASP A 121 0.18 -15.95 29.20
C ASP A 121 -0.99 -16.04 28.19
N LEU A 122 -1.29 -17.26 27.74
CA LEU A 122 -2.35 -17.55 26.78
C LEU A 122 -3.73 -17.55 27.47
N ASN A 123 -3.78 -17.58 28.79
CA ASN A 123 -5.02 -17.43 29.55
C ASN A 123 -5.31 -15.96 29.89
N GLN A 124 -4.55 -15.00 29.38
CA GLN A 124 -4.86 -13.60 29.61
C GLN A 124 -5.99 -13.09 28.71
N ARG A 125 -6.64 -12.01 29.14
CA ARG A 125 -7.70 -11.34 28.39
C ARG A 125 -7.26 -10.92 26.97
N ALA A 126 -6.06 -10.36 26.81
CA ALA A 126 -5.56 -9.91 25.51
C ALA A 126 -5.46 -11.04 24.48
N TRP A 127 -4.99 -12.23 24.90
CA TRP A 127 -4.97 -13.42 24.04
C TRP A 127 -6.38 -13.89 23.69
N ARG A 128 -7.26 -13.98 24.70
CA ARG A 128 -8.65 -14.41 24.48
C ARG A 128 -9.44 -13.50 23.57
N HIS A 129 -9.22 -12.19 23.56
CA HIS A 129 -9.96 -11.31 22.65
C HIS A 129 -9.25 -11.07 21.31
N GLY A 130 -8.08 -11.67 21.08
CA GLY A 130 -7.26 -11.34 19.92
C GLY A 130 -6.83 -9.87 19.89
N ASP A 131 -6.63 -9.27 21.08
CA ASP A 131 -6.13 -7.89 21.25
C ASP A 131 -4.64 -7.86 20.91
N VAL A 132 -4.39 -7.75 19.60
CA VAL A 132 -3.05 -7.76 19.03
C VAL A 132 -2.18 -6.61 19.57
N TRP A 133 -2.78 -5.48 19.95
CA TRP A 133 -2.02 -4.31 20.39
C TRP A 133 -1.45 -4.54 21.77
N ASN A 134 -2.27 -4.98 22.73
CA ASN A 134 -1.80 -5.26 24.09
C ASN A 134 -0.91 -6.52 24.12
N TYR A 135 -1.33 -7.60 23.46
CA TYR A 135 -0.54 -8.83 23.41
C TYR A 135 0.80 -8.63 22.67
N GLY A 136 0.76 -7.91 21.55
CA GLY A 136 1.95 -7.56 20.77
C GLY A 136 2.90 -6.65 21.54
N TRP A 137 2.39 -5.65 22.28
CA TRP A 137 3.22 -4.81 23.15
C TRP A 137 3.98 -5.64 24.19
N GLN A 138 3.30 -6.61 24.84
CA GLN A 138 3.96 -7.52 25.79
C GLN A 138 5.01 -8.38 25.10
N LEU A 139 4.69 -8.96 23.93
CA LEU A 139 5.61 -9.79 23.16
C LEU A 139 6.88 -9.01 22.74
N PHE A 140 6.71 -7.75 22.32
CA PHE A 140 7.79 -6.87 21.86
C PHE A 140 8.68 -6.36 22.97
N HIS A 141 8.08 -5.93 24.08
CA HIS A 141 8.74 -5.02 25.03
C HIS A 141 8.85 -5.56 26.45
N SER A 142 8.25 -6.72 26.78
CA SER A 142 8.34 -7.28 28.13
C SER A 142 9.75 -7.81 28.42
N PRO A 143 10.50 -7.24 29.38
CA PRO A 143 11.84 -7.73 29.71
C PRO A 143 11.82 -9.17 30.25
N ARG A 144 10.71 -9.58 30.88
CA ARG A 144 10.52 -10.93 31.42
C ARG A 144 10.50 -12.01 30.35
N LEU A 145 10.10 -11.67 29.12
CA LEU A 145 10.06 -12.63 28.01
C LEU A 145 11.41 -12.75 27.31
N GLY A 146 12.27 -11.72 27.36
CA GLY A 146 13.61 -11.78 26.80
C GLY A 146 13.66 -12.05 25.28
N ASN A 147 12.59 -11.73 24.54
CA ASN A 147 12.52 -12.00 23.09
C ASN A 147 13.40 -11.02 22.30
N ASP A 148 14.20 -11.53 21.36
CA ASP A 148 14.94 -10.69 20.40
C ASP A 148 14.04 -10.24 19.25
N MET A 149 13.20 -9.25 19.56
CA MET A 149 12.22 -8.71 18.61
C MET A 149 12.84 -7.75 17.59
N THR A 150 14.06 -7.26 17.85
CA THR A 150 14.83 -6.46 16.90
C THR A 150 15.26 -7.33 15.71
N THR A 151 15.85 -8.51 15.98
CA THR A 151 16.22 -9.46 14.94
C THR A 151 14.99 -10.04 14.23
N ALA A 152 13.93 -10.35 14.97
CA ALA A 152 12.67 -10.85 14.39
C ALA A 152 12.08 -9.85 13.38
N LEU A 153 11.97 -8.57 13.78
CA LEU A 153 11.49 -7.51 12.91
C LEU A 153 12.37 -7.35 11.67
N TYR A 154 13.69 -7.31 11.83
CA TYR A 154 14.61 -7.16 10.69
C TYR A 154 14.46 -8.32 9.69
N ARG A 155 14.42 -9.57 10.16
CA ARG A 155 14.20 -10.75 9.29
C ARG A 155 12.85 -10.69 8.56
N ALA A 156 11.79 -10.27 9.25
CA ALA A 156 10.49 -10.07 8.63
C ALA A 156 10.51 -8.97 7.55
N ARG A 157 11.21 -7.86 7.77
CA ARG A 157 11.40 -6.79 6.78
C ARG A 157 12.14 -7.27 5.53
N LEU A 158 13.17 -8.11 5.67
CA LEU A 158 13.88 -8.70 4.53
C LEU A 158 12.94 -9.55 3.65
N MET A 159 11.99 -10.25 4.25
CA MET A 159 10.99 -11.03 3.50
C MET A 159 10.06 -10.13 2.67
N ILE A 160 9.71 -8.93 3.14
CA ILE A 160 8.99 -7.94 2.33
C ILE A 160 9.86 -7.38 1.20
N ALA A 161 11.15 -7.17 1.44
CA ALA A 161 12.08 -6.72 0.39
C ALA A 161 12.16 -7.73 -0.76
N LEU A 162 12.07 -9.04 -0.48
CA LEU A 162 11.96 -10.07 -1.51
C LEU A 162 10.67 -9.98 -2.34
N ILE A 163 9.53 -9.62 -1.72
CA ILE A 163 8.29 -9.34 -2.45
C ILE A 163 8.46 -8.10 -3.34
N SER A 164 9.15 -7.06 -2.85
CA SER A 164 9.48 -5.87 -3.64
C SER A 164 10.31 -6.21 -4.88
N VAL A 165 11.35 -7.04 -4.72
CA VAL A 165 12.17 -7.56 -5.83
C VAL A 165 11.31 -8.30 -6.85
N ALA A 166 10.39 -9.16 -6.41
CA ALA A 166 9.47 -9.84 -7.31
C ALA A 166 8.55 -8.85 -8.05
N GLY A 167 8.09 -7.78 -7.37
CA GLY A 167 7.36 -6.67 -7.97
C GLY A 167 8.13 -5.98 -9.10
N GLY A 168 9.39 -5.61 -8.84
CA GLY A 168 10.28 -5.01 -9.84
C GLY A 168 10.48 -5.92 -11.06
N LEU A 169 10.65 -7.23 -10.83
CA LEU A 169 10.77 -8.20 -11.92
C LEU A 169 9.49 -8.28 -12.77
N ILE A 170 8.30 -8.25 -12.15
CA ILE A 170 7.02 -8.24 -12.89
C ILE A 170 6.88 -6.96 -13.71
N VAL A 171 7.23 -5.80 -13.15
CA VAL A 171 7.26 -4.52 -13.87
C VAL A 171 8.18 -4.59 -15.08
N PHE A 172 9.40 -5.11 -14.92
CA PHE A 172 10.35 -5.34 -16.01
C PHE A 172 9.76 -6.25 -17.09
N LEU A 173 9.24 -7.42 -16.71
CA LEU A 173 8.73 -8.42 -17.65
C LEU A 173 7.53 -7.92 -18.45
N TRP A 174 6.60 -7.22 -17.79
CA TRP A 174 5.44 -6.66 -18.48
C TRP A 174 5.85 -5.50 -19.39
N SER A 175 6.65 -4.56 -18.88
CA SER A 175 7.13 -3.42 -19.69
C SER A 175 7.97 -3.88 -20.88
N ARG A 176 8.86 -4.86 -20.69
CA ARG A 176 9.65 -5.47 -21.77
C ARG A 176 8.77 -6.04 -22.88
N ARG A 177 7.63 -6.63 -22.52
CA ARG A 177 6.69 -7.19 -23.49
C ARG A 177 5.94 -6.11 -24.28
N LEU A 178 5.71 -4.95 -23.69
CA LEU A 178 5.02 -3.83 -24.33
C LEU A 178 5.97 -2.93 -25.14
N PHE A 179 7.18 -2.70 -24.63
CA PHE A 179 8.08 -1.63 -25.08
C PHE A 179 9.52 -2.12 -25.37
N GLY A 180 9.76 -3.43 -25.37
CA GLY A 180 11.08 -4.02 -25.64
C GLY A 180 12.04 -3.95 -24.44
N ALA A 181 13.25 -4.51 -24.60
CA ALA A 181 14.21 -4.64 -23.50
C ALA A 181 14.57 -3.29 -22.83
N ALA A 182 14.77 -2.24 -23.63
CA ALA A 182 15.05 -0.90 -23.13
C ALA A 182 13.87 -0.33 -22.31
N GLY A 183 12.62 -0.53 -22.75
CA GLY A 183 11.44 -0.12 -21.98
C GLY A 183 11.34 -0.87 -20.66
N GLY A 184 11.63 -2.17 -20.67
CA GLY A 184 11.75 -2.96 -19.45
C GLY A 184 12.79 -2.40 -18.48
N LEU A 185 14.00 -2.09 -18.95
CA LEU A 185 15.08 -1.55 -18.13
C LEU A 185 14.73 -0.17 -17.56
N ILE A 186 14.18 0.74 -18.37
CA ILE A 186 13.72 2.06 -17.91
C ILE A 186 12.68 1.90 -16.79
N SER A 187 11.68 1.04 -16.99
CA SER A 187 10.65 0.76 -15.97
C SER A 187 11.24 0.19 -14.68
N LEU A 188 12.20 -0.75 -14.80
CA LEU A 188 12.85 -1.37 -13.65
C LEU A 188 13.74 -0.38 -12.90
N THR A 189 14.51 0.46 -13.60
CA THR A 189 15.32 1.51 -12.96
C THR A 189 14.42 2.50 -12.24
N ALA A 190 13.31 2.91 -12.86
CA ALA A 190 12.34 3.80 -12.21
C ALA A 190 11.74 3.17 -10.94
N TYR A 191 11.36 1.89 -10.98
CA TYR A 191 10.86 1.14 -9.82
C TYR A 191 11.94 0.99 -8.73
N ALA A 192 13.13 0.54 -9.10
CA ALA A 192 14.21 0.19 -8.19
C ALA A 192 14.67 1.39 -7.35
N PHE A 193 14.65 2.58 -7.95
CA PHE A 193 15.05 3.83 -7.33
C PHE A 193 13.87 4.76 -6.98
N ASP A 194 12.63 4.26 -6.91
CA ASP A 194 11.51 5.07 -6.39
C ASP A 194 11.50 5.04 -4.84
N PRO A 195 11.52 6.20 -4.16
CA PRO A 195 11.53 6.26 -2.70
C PRO A 195 10.25 5.67 -2.07
N THR A 196 9.11 5.72 -2.75
CA THR A 196 7.85 5.05 -2.35
C THR A 196 8.00 3.53 -2.38
N MET A 197 8.60 2.98 -3.43
CA MET A 197 8.81 1.53 -3.51
C MET A 197 9.85 1.08 -2.48
N LEU A 198 10.90 1.87 -2.26
CA LEU A 198 11.91 1.58 -1.24
C LEU A 198 11.38 1.75 0.20
N SER A 199 10.48 2.70 0.45
CA SER A 199 9.89 2.90 1.79
C SER A 199 8.98 1.74 2.18
N HIS A 200 8.10 1.31 1.29
CA HIS A 200 7.17 0.21 1.56
C HIS A 200 7.76 -1.17 1.25
N GLY A 201 8.84 -1.22 0.47
CA GLY A 201 9.70 -2.37 0.20
C GLY A 201 10.33 -3.00 1.45
N ARG A 202 10.31 -2.30 2.58
CA ARG A 202 11.03 -2.69 3.80
C ARG A 202 10.18 -2.68 5.07
N LEU A 203 8.88 -2.45 4.99
CA LEU A 203 7.99 -2.39 6.15
C LEU A 203 7.10 -3.63 6.19
N VAL A 204 7.01 -4.29 7.35
CA VAL A 204 6.14 -5.46 7.54
C VAL A 204 4.67 -5.05 7.53
N THR A 205 4.14 -4.89 6.33
CA THR A 205 2.79 -4.43 6.02
C THR A 205 2.23 -5.26 4.86
N THR A 206 0.92 -5.18 4.61
CA THR A 206 0.28 -5.88 3.49
C THR A 206 0.21 -5.06 2.20
N ASP A 207 0.55 -3.76 2.25
CA ASP A 207 0.27 -2.83 1.17
C ASP A 207 1.08 -3.10 -0.10
N LEU A 208 2.39 -3.28 0.04
CA LEU A 208 3.27 -3.59 -1.09
C LEU A 208 2.90 -4.93 -1.73
N ALA A 209 2.70 -5.96 -0.91
CA ALA A 209 2.30 -7.27 -1.40
C ALA A 209 0.98 -7.19 -2.18
N ALA A 210 0.00 -6.41 -1.68
CA ALA A 210 -1.25 -6.19 -2.39
C ALA A 210 -1.04 -5.50 -3.73
N ALA A 211 -0.16 -4.48 -3.80
CA ALA A 211 0.17 -3.80 -5.05
C ALA A 211 0.82 -4.75 -6.08
N VAL A 212 1.76 -5.60 -5.64
CA VAL A 212 2.45 -6.58 -6.50
C VAL A 212 1.48 -7.65 -6.99
N PHE A 213 0.69 -8.24 -6.09
CA PHE A 213 -0.30 -9.25 -6.48
C PHE A 213 -1.42 -8.67 -7.35
N LEU A 214 -1.81 -7.41 -7.16
CA LEU A 214 -2.79 -6.75 -8.03
C LEU A 214 -2.25 -6.60 -9.45
N LEU A 215 -1.00 -6.11 -9.60
CA LEU A 215 -0.36 -6.02 -10.91
C LEU A 215 -0.22 -7.42 -11.55
N ALA A 216 0.22 -8.41 -10.78
CA ALA A 216 0.36 -9.79 -11.23
C ALA A 216 -0.98 -10.38 -11.69
N ALA A 217 -2.06 -10.14 -10.94
CA ALA A 217 -3.41 -10.59 -11.27
C ALA A 217 -3.91 -9.96 -12.57
N MET A 218 -3.76 -8.63 -12.72
CA MET A 218 -4.13 -7.93 -13.95
C MET A 218 -3.34 -8.44 -15.17
N TYR A 219 -2.04 -8.68 -15.01
CA TYR A 219 -1.20 -9.27 -16.06
C TYR A 219 -1.63 -10.69 -16.41
N ALA A 220 -1.88 -11.55 -15.41
CA ALA A 220 -2.25 -12.94 -15.60
C ALA A 220 -3.65 -13.09 -16.23
N LEU A 221 -4.63 -12.34 -15.74
CA LEU A 221 -6.00 -12.29 -16.29
C LEU A 221 -5.97 -11.81 -17.75
N TRP A 222 -5.21 -10.77 -18.05
CA TRP A 222 -5.03 -10.31 -19.43
C TRP A 222 -4.42 -11.40 -20.31
N ASN A 223 -3.38 -12.09 -19.84
CA ASN A 223 -2.72 -13.12 -20.64
C ASN A 223 -3.54 -14.39 -20.86
N VAL A 224 -4.26 -14.86 -19.86
CA VAL A 224 -5.11 -16.05 -19.98
C VAL A 224 -6.30 -15.79 -20.89
N SER A 225 -6.84 -14.56 -20.90
CA SER A 225 -7.93 -14.15 -21.80
C SER A 225 -7.55 -14.09 -23.29
N HIS A 226 -6.26 -14.17 -23.62
CA HIS A 226 -5.75 -14.24 -25.00
C HIS A 226 -5.40 -15.66 -25.40
N ARG A 227 -4.78 -16.42 -24.49
CA ARG A 227 -4.41 -17.81 -24.73
C ARG A 227 -4.60 -18.59 -23.43
N VAL A 228 -5.45 -19.60 -23.48
CA VAL A 228 -5.76 -20.47 -22.35
C VAL A 228 -4.85 -21.68 -22.41
N THR A 229 -3.93 -21.75 -21.46
CA THR A 229 -3.03 -22.89 -21.23
C THR A 229 -3.01 -23.21 -19.74
N PRO A 230 -2.68 -24.45 -19.32
CA PRO A 230 -2.60 -24.79 -17.90
C PRO A 230 -1.69 -23.86 -17.09
N VAL A 231 -0.54 -23.46 -17.65
CA VAL A 231 0.40 -22.54 -17.01
C VAL A 231 -0.19 -21.14 -16.80
N ARG A 232 -0.93 -20.60 -17.79
CA ARG A 232 -1.54 -19.26 -17.68
C ARG A 232 -2.75 -19.27 -16.74
N VAL A 233 -3.51 -20.37 -16.74
CA VAL A 233 -4.61 -20.59 -15.79
C VAL A 233 -4.04 -20.66 -14.37
N LEU A 234 -3.00 -21.47 -14.15
CA LEU A 234 -2.33 -21.55 -12.85
C LEU A 234 -1.77 -20.20 -12.40
N ALA A 235 -1.11 -19.45 -13.29
CA ALA A 235 -0.63 -18.11 -12.99
C ALA A 235 -1.76 -17.15 -12.58
N ALA A 236 -2.92 -17.23 -13.24
CA ALA A 236 -4.10 -16.42 -12.88
C ALA A 236 -4.69 -16.84 -11.52
N VAL A 237 -4.81 -18.15 -11.26
CA VAL A 237 -5.27 -18.68 -9.97
C VAL A 237 -4.34 -18.24 -8.84
N LEU A 238 -3.03 -18.40 -8.98
CA LEU A 238 -2.05 -18.03 -7.95
C LEU A 238 -2.00 -16.52 -7.73
N ALA A 239 -2.08 -15.71 -8.79
CA ALA A 239 -2.04 -14.25 -8.66
C ALA A 239 -3.33 -13.68 -8.01
N VAL A 240 -4.50 -14.14 -8.45
CA VAL A 240 -5.80 -13.72 -7.88
C VAL A 240 -5.96 -14.26 -6.47
N GLY A 241 -5.67 -15.54 -6.23
CA GLY A 241 -5.70 -16.13 -4.90
C GLY A 241 -4.73 -15.47 -3.93
N GLY A 242 -3.49 -15.20 -4.37
CA GLY A 242 -2.50 -14.47 -3.60
C GLY A 242 -2.95 -13.04 -3.24
N LEU A 243 -3.65 -12.36 -4.15
CA LEU A 243 -4.24 -11.04 -3.88
C LEU A 243 -5.30 -11.10 -2.77
N PHE A 244 -6.26 -12.02 -2.86
CA PHE A 244 -7.31 -12.20 -1.84
C PHE A 244 -6.76 -12.64 -0.49
N LEU A 245 -5.72 -13.48 -0.49
CA LEU A 245 -5.01 -13.88 0.73
C LEU A 245 -4.10 -12.78 1.32
N THR A 246 -3.87 -11.69 0.58
CA THR A 246 -3.03 -10.57 1.05
C THR A 246 -3.87 -9.46 1.67
N LYS A 247 -4.88 -8.96 0.95
CA LYS A 247 -5.63 -7.78 1.38
C LYS A 247 -7.05 -7.79 0.84
N PHE A 248 -8.00 -7.40 1.68
CA PHE A 248 -9.42 -7.39 1.37
C PHE A 248 -9.85 -6.39 0.28
N SER A 249 -9.04 -5.35 0.01
CA SER A 249 -9.22 -4.49 -1.16
C SER A 249 -9.08 -5.25 -2.50
N ALA A 250 -8.65 -6.52 -2.47
CA ALA A 250 -8.68 -7.45 -3.58
C ALA A 250 -10.01 -7.47 -4.34
N VAL A 251 -11.14 -7.19 -3.67
CA VAL A 251 -12.47 -7.18 -4.29
C VAL A 251 -12.56 -6.26 -5.53
N LEU A 252 -11.72 -5.23 -5.62
CA LEU A 252 -11.64 -4.36 -6.81
C LEU A 252 -11.25 -5.12 -8.09
N ILE A 253 -10.55 -6.27 -7.97
CA ILE A 253 -10.20 -7.11 -9.12
C ILE A 253 -11.45 -7.66 -9.83
N VAL A 254 -12.59 -7.78 -9.15
CA VAL A 254 -13.85 -8.23 -9.75
C VAL A 254 -14.34 -7.20 -10.77
N ILE A 255 -14.35 -5.92 -10.38
CA ILE A 255 -14.73 -4.80 -11.25
C ILE A 255 -13.73 -4.67 -12.41
N MET A 256 -12.44 -4.74 -12.12
CA MET A 256 -11.39 -4.69 -13.15
C MET A 256 -11.50 -5.87 -14.12
N GLY A 257 -11.77 -7.08 -13.62
CA GLY A 257 -11.98 -8.29 -14.40
C GLY A 257 -13.18 -8.19 -15.33
N ALA A 258 -14.30 -7.62 -14.87
CA ALA A 258 -15.47 -7.35 -15.69
C ALA A 258 -15.14 -6.41 -16.86
N TRP A 259 -14.38 -5.34 -16.62
CA TRP A 259 -13.90 -4.44 -17.67
C TRP A 259 -12.94 -5.13 -18.65
N LEU A 260 -12.04 -5.99 -18.17
CA LEU A 260 -11.17 -6.79 -19.04
C LEU A 260 -11.98 -7.72 -19.95
N ILE A 261 -13.01 -8.38 -19.42
CA ILE A 261 -13.93 -9.21 -20.18
C ILE A 261 -14.65 -8.38 -21.23
N ALA A 262 -15.19 -7.21 -20.87
CA ALA A 262 -15.85 -6.30 -21.81
C ALA A 262 -14.94 -5.89 -22.96
N VAL A 263 -13.69 -5.51 -22.67
CA VAL A 263 -12.67 -5.19 -23.68
C VAL A 263 -12.37 -6.39 -24.60
N ARG A 264 -12.30 -7.61 -24.04
CA ARG A 264 -12.08 -8.84 -24.82
C ARG A 264 -13.24 -9.21 -25.73
N LEU A 265 -14.49 -8.99 -25.29
CA LEU A 265 -15.70 -9.25 -26.08
C LEU A 265 -15.90 -8.22 -27.19
N ALA A 266 -15.56 -6.95 -26.93
CA ALA A 266 -15.59 -5.89 -27.93
C ALA A 266 -14.53 -6.11 -29.03
N SER A 267 -13.39 -6.70 -28.69
CA SER A 267 -12.27 -6.94 -29.60
C SER A 267 -12.53 -8.08 -30.60
N SER A 268 -12.13 -7.87 -31.86
CA SER A 268 -12.12 -8.90 -32.90
C SER A 268 -11.06 -9.99 -32.67
N ARG A 269 -10.04 -9.73 -31.83
CA ARG A 269 -8.90 -10.65 -31.60
C ARG A 269 -9.36 -11.99 -30.99
N PRO A 270 -8.99 -13.14 -31.57
CA PRO A 270 -9.45 -14.45 -31.12
C PRO A 270 -8.90 -14.84 -29.73
N ILE A 271 -9.47 -15.89 -29.12
CA ILE A 271 -8.90 -16.59 -27.97
C ILE A 271 -8.29 -17.90 -28.48
N LEU A 272 -7.07 -18.20 -28.06
CA LEU A 272 -6.37 -19.42 -28.43
C LEU A 272 -6.47 -20.47 -27.31
N LEU A 273 -6.98 -21.65 -27.60
CA LEU A 273 -7.02 -22.81 -26.70
C LEU A 273 -5.95 -23.81 -27.15
N GLY A 274 -5.07 -24.30 -26.26
CA GLY A 274 -4.17 -25.39 -26.65
C GLY A 274 -3.09 -25.75 -25.63
N ARG A 275 -2.52 -26.95 -25.78
CA ARG A 275 -1.34 -27.40 -25.01
C ARG A 275 -0.12 -26.59 -25.44
N ALA A 276 0.77 -26.33 -24.49
CA ALA A 276 1.98 -25.55 -24.71
C ALA A 276 2.89 -26.26 -25.72
N ALA A 277 2.88 -25.83 -26.98
CA ALA A 277 4.04 -26.04 -27.83
C ALA A 277 5.20 -25.28 -27.17
N ARG A 278 6.31 -25.97 -26.87
CA ARG A 278 7.58 -25.35 -26.49
C ARG A 278 8.04 -24.45 -27.64
N SER A 279 7.52 -23.22 -27.76
CA SER A 279 8.24 -22.20 -28.52
C SER A 279 9.37 -21.72 -27.62
N LYS A 280 10.60 -22.08 -27.97
CA LYS A 280 11.79 -21.41 -27.45
C LYS A 280 11.64 -19.92 -27.77
N GLY A 281 11.19 -19.12 -26.82
CA GLY A 281 11.06 -17.67 -27.00
C GLY A 281 9.74 -17.12 -26.47
N MET A 282 9.85 -16.33 -25.41
CA MET A 282 8.84 -15.39 -24.93
C MET A 282 8.77 -14.22 -25.92
N ASP A 283 8.17 -14.41 -27.09
CA ASP A 283 8.05 -13.38 -28.13
C ASP A 283 6.76 -12.54 -27.98
N PRO A 284 6.81 -11.27 -28.40
CA PRO A 284 5.75 -10.28 -28.17
C PRO A 284 4.44 -10.66 -28.88
N PRO A 285 3.27 -10.14 -28.42
CA PRO A 285 2.04 -10.21 -29.19
C PRO A 285 2.09 -9.15 -30.30
N SER A 286 3.06 -9.24 -31.21
CA SER A 286 3.06 -8.49 -32.46
C SER A 286 2.45 -9.37 -33.55
N GLU A 287 1.45 -8.82 -34.22
CA GLU A 287 0.86 -9.27 -35.50
C GLU A 287 0.81 -10.79 -35.73
N SER A 288 -0.32 -11.36 -35.29
CA SER A 288 -0.94 -12.58 -35.84
C SER A 288 0.00 -13.72 -36.28
N PRO A 289 0.30 -14.70 -35.41
CA PRO A 289 0.36 -16.07 -35.86
C PRO A 289 -1.09 -16.50 -36.14
N GLN A 290 -1.54 -16.36 -37.39
CA GLN A 290 -2.78 -16.97 -37.86
C GLN A 290 -2.70 -18.50 -37.84
N THR A 291 -1.51 -19.06 -37.62
CA THR A 291 -1.28 -20.49 -37.47
C THR A 291 -1.45 -20.91 -36.01
N PRO A 292 -2.47 -21.72 -35.67
CA PRO A 292 -2.57 -22.30 -34.34
C PRO A 292 -1.34 -23.16 -34.05
N PRO A 293 -0.87 -23.25 -32.79
CA PRO A 293 0.07 -24.29 -32.42
C PRO A 293 -0.52 -25.67 -32.79
N PRO A 294 0.31 -26.67 -33.15
CA PRO A 294 -0.20 -28.00 -33.49
C PRO A 294 -1.16 -28.51 -32.40
N GLY A 295 -2.43 -28.74 -32.76
CA GLY A 295 -3.49 -29.18 -31.84
C GLY A 295 -4.24 -28.09 -31.06
N GLY A 296 -4.07 -26.80 -31.38
CA GLY A 296 -4.81 -25.69 -30.74
C GLY A 296 -6.12 -25.31 -31.45
N ARG A 297 -7.16 -24.92 -30.69
CA ARG A 297 -8.43 -24.38 -31.21
C ARG A 297 -8.42 -22.84 -31.17
N VAL A 298 -8.94 -22.19 -32.21
CA VAL A 298 -9.08 -20.73 -32.30
C VAL A 298 -10.55 -20.35 -32.11
N ILE A 299 -10.84 -19.50 -31.12
CA ILE A 299 -12.19 -19.04 -30.79
C ILE A 299 -12.37 -17.58 -31.20
N GLN A 300 -13.21 -17.34 -32.20
CA GLN A 300 -13.42 -16.00 -32.77
C GLN A 300 -14.84 -15.46 -32.59
N ARG A 301 -15.87 -16.33 -32.54
CA ARG A 301 -17.26 -15.91 -32.32
C ARG A 301 -17.43 -15.31 -30.93
N ARG A 302 -18.14 -14.18 -30.82
CA ARG A 302 -18.35 -13.45 -29.54
C ARG A 302 -18.99 -14.32 -28.46
N THR A 303 -20.02 -15.10 -28.80
CA THR A 303 -20.69 -16.03 -27.87
C THR A 303 -19.76 -17.11 -27.35
N ALA A 304 -18.93 -17.69 -28.22
CA ALA A 304 -17.93 -18.67 -27.82
C ALA A 304 -16.82 -18.06 -26.95
N LYS A 305 -16.38 -16.82 -27.23
CA LYS A 305 -15.46 -16.09 -26.33
C LYS A 305 -16.09 -15.88 -24.95
N ALA A 306 -17.35 -15.45 -24.90
CA ALA A 306 -18.08 -15.26 -23.65
C ALA A 306 -18.15 -16.57 -22.85
N GLY A 307 -18.45 -17.69 -23.50
CA GLY A 307 -18.43 -19.02 -22.87
C GLY A 307 -17.07 -19.39 -22.29
N VAL A 308 -15.97 -19.16 -23.00
CA VAL A 308 -14.61 -19.42 -22.49
C VAL A 308 -14.27 -18.51 -21.30
N LEU A 309 -14.58 -17.22 -21.38
CA LEU A 309 -14.30 -16.25 -20.30
C LEU A 309 -15.16 -16.53 -19.05
N LEU A 310 -16.41 -16.93 -19.25
CA LEU A 310 -17.28 -17.40 -18.17
C LEU A 310 -16.71 -18.67 -17.53
N GLY A 311 -16.30 -19.66 -18.33
CA GLY A 311 -15.65 -20.87 -17.82
C GLY A 311 -14.38 -20.60 -17.02
N LEU A 312 -13.54 -19.66 -17.46
CA LEU A 312 -12.37 -19.21 -16.69
C LEU A 312 -12.77 -18.55 -15.37
N THR A 313 -13.83 -17.75 -15.36
CA THR A 313 -14.34 -17.09 -14.15
C THR A 313 -14.90 -18.12 -13.16
N LEU A 314 -15.71 -19.07 -13.64
CA LEU A 314 -16.26 -20.18 -12.87
C LEU A 314 -15.19 -21.13 -12.34
N LEU A 315 -14.01 -21.18 -12.96
CA LEU A 315 -12.85 -21.89 -12.43
C LEU A 315 -12.10 -21.07 -11.36
N LEU A 316 -11.89 -19.77 -11.60
CA LEU A 316 -11.11 -18.89 -10.71
C LEU A 316 -11.77 -18.70 -9.34
N VAL A 317 -13.11 -18.59 -9.28
CA VAL A 317 -13.84 -18.37 -8.02
C VAL A 317 -13.64 -19.50 -7.01
N PRO A 318 -13.98 -20.78 -7.31
CA PRO A 318 -13.82 -21.87 -6.35
C PRO A 318 -12.35 -22.18 -6.06
N THR A 319 -11.44 -22.05 -7.04
CA THR A 319 -10.00 -22.25 -6.80
C THR A 319 -9.41 -21.17 -5.89
N THR A 320 -9.86 -19.92 -6.02
CA THR A 320 -9.53 -18.85 -5.08
C THR A 320 -10.08 -19.14 -3.68
N GLY A 321 -11.33 -19.60 -3.58
CA GLY A 321 -11.92 -20.06 -2.32
C GLY A 321 -11.09 -21.17 -1.66
N ALA A 322 -10.67 -22.17 -2.42
CA ALA A 322 -9.80 -23.26 -1.95
C ALA A 322 -8.43 -22.75 -1.48
N LEU A 323 -7.83 -21.77 -2.16
CA LEU A 323 -6.60 -21.12 -1.71
C LEU A 323 -6.80 -20.32 -0.42
N ILE A 324 -7.94 -19.64 -0.27
CA ILE A 324 -8.30 -18.97 0.99
C ILE A 324 -8.33 -20.01 2.12
N TRP A 325 -9.04 -21.12 1.94
CA TRP A 325 -9.06 -22.23 2.91
C TRP A 325 -7.67 -22.78 3.20
N ALA A 326 -6.84 -23.01 2.19
CA ALA A 326 -5.46 -23.46 2.36
C ALA A 326 -4.63 -22.47 3.20
N GLY A 327 -4.83 -21.16 3.02
CA GLY A 327 -4.18 -20.11 3.81
C GLY A 327 -4.54 -20.13 5.30
N TYR A 328 -5.69 -20.71 5.66
CA TYR A 328 -6.11 -20.95 7.04
C TYR A 328 -5.91 -22.43 7.47
N GLY A 329 -5.22 -23.23 6.66
CA GLY A 329 -4.97 -24.65 6.95
C GLY A 329 -6.24 -25.49 7.00
N PHE A 330 -7.23 -25.17 6.15
CA PHE A 330 -8.53 -25.84 6.07
C PHE A 330 -9.34 -25.81 7.37
N ARG A 331 -9.15 -24.77 8.19
CA ARG A 331 -9.88 -24.57 9.46
C ARG A 331 -10.92 -23.47 9.33
N TRP A 332 -12.11 -23.75 9.87
CA TRP A 332 -13.19 -22.77 9.90
C TRP A 332 -12.94 -21.73 10.99
N LEU A 333 -12.66 -22.18 12.23
CA LEU A 333 -12.27 -21.33 13.35
C LEU A 333 -10.78 -20.93 13.29
N PRO A 334 -10.40 -19.80 13.88
CA PRO A 334 -9.00 -19.34 13.92
C PRO A 334 -8.07 -20.22 14.76
N PHE A 335 -8.62 -21.07 15.63
CA PHE A 335 -7.88 -21.78 16.66
C PHE A 335 -7.28 -23.10 16.15
N LYS A 336 -6.19 -23.54 16.78
CA LYS A 336 -5.64 -24.87 16.57
C LYS A 336 -6.40 -25.94 17.35
N ASP A 337 -6.77 -25.62 18.60
CA ASP A 337 -7.44 -26.53 19.54
C ASP A 337 -8.92 -26.19 19.70
N ALA A 338 -9.62 -25.98 18.57
CA ALA A 338 -11.06 -25.68 18.62
C ALA A 338 -11.82 -26.86 19.28
N PRO A 339 -12.73 -26.61 20.24
CA PRO A 339 -13.59 -27.66 20.75
C PRO A 339 -14.38 -28.28 19.60
N ALA A 340 -14.55 -29.61 19.63
CA ALA A 340 -15.18 -30.37 18.55
C ALA A 340 -16.66 -29.99 18.33
N ASP A 341 -17.30 -29.30 19.27
CA ASP A 341 -18.67 -28.83 19.18
C ASP A 341 -18.77 -27.32 18.87
N VAL A 342 -19.26 -27.00 17.69
CA VAL A 342 -19.57 -25.61 17.33
C VAL A 342 -20.74 -25.06 18.18
N ALA A 343 -21.57 -25.95 18.75
CA ALA A 343 -22.68 -25.59 19.63
C ALA A 343 -22.22 -25.02 20.99
N GLY A 344 -21.17 -25.59 21.60
CA GLY A 344 -20.53 -25.06 22.81
C GLY A 344 -19.85 -23.70 22.58
N TYR A 345 -19.26 -23.49 21.40
CA TYR A 345 -18.68 -22.19 20.99
C TYR A 345 -19.74 -21.07 20.92
N GLU A 346 -20.89 -21.32 20.30
CA GLU A 346 -21.99 -20.35 20.25
C GLU A 346 -22.65 -20.15 21.63
N ALA A 347 -22.79 -21.22 22.43
CA ALA A 347 -23.33 -21.14 23.78
C ALA A 347 -22.44 -20.34 24.75
N ASP A 348 -21.12 -20.48 24.67
CA ASP A 348 -20.16 -19.72 25.50
C ASP A 348 -19.98 -18.27 25.04
N ALA A 349 -20.11 -17.99 23.73
CA ALA A 349 -20.13 -16.63 23.19
C ALA A 349 -21.44 -15.90 23.57
N VAL A 350 -22.60 -16.57 23.52
CA VAL A 350 -23.90 -16.01 23.94
C VAL A 350 -24.01 -15.86 25.47
N ALA A 351 -23.37 -16.75 26.24
CA ALA A 351 -23.29 -16.64 27.70
C ALA A 351 -22.26 -15.59 28.19
N GLY A 352 -21.57 -14.88 27.29
CA GLY A 352 -20.57 -13.86 27.64
C GLY A 352 -19.29 -14.42 28.27
N LYS A 353 -19.04 -15.73 28.15
CA LYS A 353 -17.90 -16.42 28.78
C LYS A 353 -16.65 -16.40 27.89
N GLN A 354 -16.81 -16.38 26.57
CA GLN A 354 -15.67 -16.40 25.63
C GLN A 354 -15.98 -15.70 24.30
N ASP A 355 -15.78 -14.40 24.23
CA ASP A 355 -15.85 -13.65 22.97
C ASP A 355 -14.44 -13.46 22.40
N TYR A 356 -14.05 -14.28 21.44
CA TYR A 356 -12.82 -14.06 20.68
C TYR A 356 -13.13 -13.09 19.53
N TYR A 357 -12.21 -12.14 19.28
CA TYR A 357 -12.27 -11.01 18.33
C TYR A 357 -12.66 -9.63 18.91
N TYR A 358 -11.71 -8.70 18.74
CA TYR A 358 -11.75 -7.28 19.14
C TYR A 358 -11.76 -7.05 20.67
N PRO A 359 -11.09 -5.99 21.18
CA PRO A 359 -11.14 -5.66 22.59
C PRO A 359 -12.58 -5.33 22.99
N HIS A 360 -13.24 -6.31 23.59
CA HIS A 360 -14.53 -6.14 24.23
C HIS A 360 -14.44 -4.97 25.20
N ARG A 361 -15.29 -3.94 25.05
CA ARG A 361 -15.49 -3.01 26.15
C ARG A 361 -16.32 -3.77 27.19
N PRO A 362 -15.87 -3.90 28.44
CA PRO A 362 -16.52 -4.73 29.46
C PRO A 362 -17.98 -4.36 29.75
N GLU A 363 -18.47 -3.25 29.21
CA GLU A 363 -19.84 -2.75 29.36
C GLU A 363 -20.83 -3.32 28.32
N ARG A 364 -20.38 -4.10 27.33
CA ARG A 364 -21.25 -4.63 26.26
C ARG A 364 -21.48 -6.14 26.44
N LYS A 365 -22.76 -6.55 26.50
CA LYS A 365 -23.20 -7.95 26.65
C LYS A 365 -23.37 -8.72 25.33
N GLU A 366 -23.05 -8.11 24.19
CA GLU A 366 -23.24 -8.70 22.85
C GLU A 366 -21.95 -9.33 22.31
N SER A 367 -22.07 -10.42 21.56
CA SER A 367 -20.92 -11.08 20.92
C SER A 367 -20.24 -10.19 19.87
N ALA A 368 -18.95 -10.44 19.60
CA ALA A 368 -18.18 -9.67 18.62
C ALA A 368 -18.82 -9.67 17.21
N TRP A 369 -19.34 -10.82 16.78
CA TRP A 369 -20.08 -10.99 15.52
C TRP A 369 -21.39 -10.18 15.49
N THR A 370 -22.16 -10.22 16.58
CA THR A 370 -23.41 -9.46 16.73
C THR A 370 -23.12 -7.97 16.69
N TYR A 371 -22.12 -7.52 17.43
CA TYR A 371 -21.72 -6.12 17.48
C TYR A 371 -21.36 -5.59 16.09
N VAL A 372 -20.53 -6.31 15.34
CA VAL A 372 -20.08 -5.89 13.99
C VAL A 372 -21.21 -5.96 12.97
N SER A 373 -22.01 -7.02 12.98
CA SER A 373 -23.14 -7.17 12.05
C SER A 373 -24.24 -6.11 12.27
N ASN A 374 -24.53 -5.75 13.53
CA ASN A 374 -25.48 -4.69 13.89
C ASN A 374 -25.01 -3.28 13.47
N GLY A 375 -23.73 -3.14 13.10
CA GLY A 375 -23.20 -1.91 12.50
C GLY A 375 -23.63 -1.67 11.06
N PHE A 376 -24.31 -2.63 10.41
CA PHE A 376 -24.76 -2.54 9.03
C PHE A 376 -26.29 -2.48 8.92
N PRO A 377 -26.85 -1.93 7.80
CA PRO A 377 -28.27 -2.02 7.51
C PRO A 377 -28.80 -3.46 7.55
N PRO A 378 -30.09 -3.69 7.90
CA PRO A 378 -30.63 -5.02 8.17
C PRO A 378 -30.37 -6.06 7.08
N LEU A 379 -30.49 -5.68 5.80
CA LEU A 379 -30.22 -6.58 4.68
C LEU A 379 -28.76 -7.03 4.65
N LYS A 380 -27.80 -6.11 4.81
CA LYS A 380 -26.37 -6.42 4.84
C LYS A 380 -26.02 -7.27 6.06
N ALA A 381 -26.59 -6.95 7.23
CA ALA A 381 -26.40 -7.75 8.44
C ALA A 381 -26.87 -9.20 8.24
N ARG A 382 -28.03 -9.41 7.60
CA ARG A 382 -28.53 -10.75 7.24
C ARG A 382 -27.58 -11.48 6.29
N THR A 383 -27.05 -10.79 5.27
CA THR A 383 -26.05 -11.38 4.36
C THR A 383 -24.78 -11.81 5.09
N TRP A 384 -24.28 -11.01 6.03
CA TRP A 384 -23.10 -11.37 6.83
C TRP A 384 -23.34 -12.60 7.70
N ARG A 385 -24.50 -12.67 8.36
CA ARG A 385 -24.88 -13.85 9.16
C ARG A 385 -25.00 -15.09 8.28
N TRP A 386 -25.67 -14.99 7.14
CA TRP A 386 -25.77 -16.09 6.18
C TRP A 386 -24.40 -16.56 5.69
N LEU A 387 -23.46 -15.65 5.37
CA LEU A 387 -22.10 -16.02 4.95
C LEU A 387 -21.30 -16.72 6.05
N HIS A 388 -21.50 -16.32 7.31
CA HIS A 388 -20.90 -16.97 8.48
C HIS A 388 -21.49 -18.38 8.68
N GLU A 389 -22.82 -18.50 8.66
CA GLU A 389 -23.57 -19.75 8.83
C GLU A 389 -23.32 -20.75 7.69
N SER A 390 -23.13 -20.26 6.45
CA SER A 390 -22.93 -21.11 5.27
C SER A 390 -21.57 -21.82 5.26
N ARG A 391 -20.62 -21.39 6.10
CA ARG A 391 -19.25 -21.92 6.20
C ARG A 391 -18.54 -22.06 4.84
N LEU A 392 -18.85 -21.17 3.89
CA LEU A 392 -18.26 -21.20 2.55
C LEU A 392 -16.79 -20.73 2.56
N LEU A 393 -16.45 -19.88 3.52
CA LEU A 393 -15.12 -19.34 3.76
C LEU A 393 -14.77 -19.48 5.25
N PRO A 394 -13.48 -19.44 5.62
CA PRO A 394 -13.05 -19.42 7.02
C PRO A 394 -13.70 -18.27 7.79
N ASP A 395 -14.12 -18.53 9.03
CA ASP A 395 -14.80 -17.57 9.91
C ASP A 395 -14.00 -16.27 10.05
N THR A 396 -12.72 -16.45 10.37
CA THR A 396 -11.70 -15.38 10.49
C THR A 396 -11.68 -14.46 9.26
N TYR A 397 -11.80 -15.02 8.06
CA TYR A 397 -11.75 -14.26 6.82
C TYR A 397 -13.02 -13.41 6.63
N VAL A 398 -14.20 -14.00 6.89
CA VAL A 398 -15.49 -13.30 6.78
C VAL A 398 -15.60 -12.21 7.85
N TYR A 399 -15.28 -12.55 9.10
CA TYR A 399 -15.24 -11.59 10.22
C TYR A 399 -14.29 -10.43 9.91
N GLY A 400 -13.07 -10.74 9.47
CA GLY A 400 -12.04 -9.77 9.12
C GLY A 400 -12.49 -8.79 8.05
N PHE A 401 -13.12 -9.29 6.98
CA PHE A 401 -13.65 -8.46 5.90
C PHE A 401 -14.76 -7.53 6.39
N MET A 402 -15.68 -8.06 7.20
CA MET A 402 -16.76 -7.29 7.80
C MET A 402 -16.24 -6.21 8.76
N ALA A 403 -15.28 -6.55 9.62
CA ALA A 403 -14.65 -5.63 10.57
C ALA A 403 -13.89 -4.49 9.84
N LEU A 404 -13.22 -4.80 8.73
CA LEU A 404 -12.60 -3.77 7.88
C LEU A 404 -13.65 -2.80 7.33
N LEU A 405 -14.74 -3.30 6.74
CA LEU A 405 -15.80 -2.45 6.17
C LEU A 405 -16.43 -1.52 7.22
N ARG A 406 -16.56 -1.98 8.47
CA ARG A 406 -17.09 -1.15 9.56
C ARG A 406 -16.10 -0.07 10.01
N SER A 407 -14.81 -0.43 10.10
CA SER A 407 -13.74 0.49 10.55
C SER A 407 -13.33 1.53 9.51
N ALA A 408 -13.80 1.39 8.26
CA ALA A 408 -13.57 2.29 7.13
C ALA A 408 -14.42 3.59 7.14
N THR A 409 -15.20 3.85 8.19
CA THR A 409 -16.27 4.88 8.18
C THR A 409 -15.81 6.30 8.53
N ALA A 410 -14.88 6.48 9.47
CA ALA A 410 -14.32 7.79 9.82
C ALA A 410 -12.89 7.66 10.36
N ARG A 411 -11.96 8.47 9.86
CA ARG A 411 -10.54 8.48 10.27
C ARG A 411 -9.97 9.89 10.21
N ASP A 412 -9.16 10.23 11.20
CA ASP A 412 -8.44 11.50 11.21
C ASP A 412 -7.44 11.57 10.06
N ALA A 413 -7.60 12.57 9.21
CA ALA A 413 -6.73 12.89 8.09
C ALA A 413 -6.15 14.28 8.26
N PHE A 414 -4.97 14.50 7.70
CA PHE A 414 -4.26 15.77 7.72
C PHE A 414 -3.76 16.15 6.34
N MET A 415 -4.00 17.39 5.92
CA MET A 415 -3.47 17.94 4.68
C MET A 415 -3.24 19.45 4.83
N ASN A 416 -2.03 19.93 4.56
CA ASN A 416 -1.68 21.35 4.51
C ASN A 416 -2.10 22.18 5.73
N GLY A 417 -1.92 21.62 6.93
CA GLY A 417 -2.27 22.32 8.17
C GLY A 417 -3.74 22.17 8.56
N GLU A 418 -4.59 21.50 7.77
CA GLU A 418 -5.98 21.22 8.09
C GLU A 418 -6.20 19.77 8.52
N ARG A 419 -7.28 19.53 9.26
CA ARG A 419 -7.72 18.21 9.73
C ARG A 419 -9.13 17.92 9.25
N SER A 420 -9.38 16.68 8.83
CA SER A 420 -10.69 16.19 8.41
C SER A 420 -10.92 14.76 8.90
N VAL A 421 -12.16 14.40 9.23
CA VAL A 421 -12.56 13.01 9.56
C VAL A 421 -13.25 12.28 8.42
N THR A 422 -13.70 13.04 7.42
CA THR A 422 -14.31 12.56 6.19
C THR A 422 -13.31 12.55 5.02
N GLY A 423 -12.13 13.16 5.22
CA GLY A 423 -11.10 13.29 4.21
C GLY A 423 -11.34 14.44 3.22
N TRP A 424 -10.58 14.43 2.12
CA TRP A 424 -10.71 15.31 0.96
C TRP A 424 -10.57 14.48 -0.32
N ALA A 425 -11.42 14.75 -1.32
CA ALA A 425 -11.29 14.13 -2.64
C ALA A 425 -9.92 14.44 -3.31
N SER A 426 -9.33 15.58 -2.97
CA SER A 426 -8.01 16.01 -3.45
C SER A 426 -6.83 15.37 -2.71
N PHE A 427 -7.06 14.66 -1.60
CA PHE A 427 -5.97 14.13 -0.75
C PHE A 427 -5.00 13.24 -1.54
N PHE A 428 -5.51 12.27 -2.29
CA PHE A 428 -4.67 11.33 -3.03
C PHE A 428 -4.03 11.94 -4.28
N PRO A 429 -4.74 12.72 -5.12
CA PRO A 429 -4.10 13.52 -6.17
C PRO A 429 -2.97 14.42 -5.64
N TYR A 430 -3.19 15.08 -4.50
CA TYR A 430 -2.18 15.91 -3.84
C TYR A 430 -1.01 15.08 -3.33
N ALA A 431 -1.29 13.98 -2.61
CA ALA A 431 -0.26 13.07 -2.11
C ALA A 431 0.60 12.50 -3.24
N PHE A 432 0.01 12.11 -4.36
CA PHE A 432 0.76 11.73 -5.56
C PHE A 432 1.67 12.88 -6.02
N LEU A 433 1.12 14.08 -6.20
CA LEU A 433 1.89 15.23 -6.67
C LEU A 433 3.10 15.58 -5.78
N VAL A 434 2.99 15.48 -4.45
CA VAL A 434 4.06 15.88 -3.52
C VAL A 434 5.00 14.76 -3.12
N LYS A 435 4.55 13.49 -3.17
CA LYS A 435 5.36 12.32 -2.81
C LYS A 435 6.05 11.68 -4.01
N THR A 436 5.53 11.84 -5.22
CA THR A 436 6.18 11.30 -6.43
C THR A 436 7.39 12.16 -6.81
N PRO A 437 8.57 11.56 -7.05
CA PRO A 437 9.73 12.32 -7.53
C PRO A 437 9.43 13.06 -8.84
N LEU A 438 9.81 14.33 -8.94
CA LEU A 438 9.67 15.12 -10.16
C LEU A 438 10.31 14.44 -11.39
N PRO A 439 11.49 13.78 -11.27
CA PRO A 439 12.07 13.08 -12.41
C PRO A 439 11.21 11.89 -12.88
N LEU A 440 10.45 11.23 -12.01
CA LEU A 440 9.49 10.20 -12.41
C LEU A 440 8.28 10.82 -13.12
N ILE A 441 7.75 11.94 -12.63
CA ILE A 441 6.68 12.67 -13.34
C ILE A 441 7.15 13.08 -14.74
N ALA A 442 8.37 13.62 -14.86
CA ALA A 442 8.97 13.96 -16.15
C ALA A 442 9.10 12.72 -17.06
N LEU A 443 9.54 11.57 -16.52
CA LEU A 443 9.62 10.32 -17.28
C LEU A 443 8.25 9.83 -17.78
N LEU A 444 7.19 9.98 -16.97
CA LEU A 444 5.83 9.67 -17.38
C LEU A 444 5.32 10.61 -18.48
N VAL A 445 5.63 11.91 -18.39
CA VAL A 445 5.36 12.88 -19.47
C VAL A 445 6.11 12.48 -20.73
N LEU A 446 7.40 12.13 -20.63
CA LEU A 446 8.19 11.63 -21.76
C LEU A 446 7.59 10.35 -22.36
N ALA A 447 7.05 9.45 -21.55
CA ALA A 447 6.37 8.23 -22.01
C ALA A 447 5.08 8.56 -22.79
N VAL A 448 4.29 9.52 -22.32
CA VAL A 448 3.10 10.02 -23.05
C VAL A 448 3.53 10.70 -24.36
N CYS A 449 4.51 11.60 -24.33
CA CYS A 449 5.05 12.26 -25.51
C CYS A 449 5.66 11.25 -26.50
N ALA A 450 6.31 10.18 -26.03
CA ALA A 450 6.78 9.09 -26.88
C ALA A 450 5.60 8.36 -27.55
N ALA A 451 4.54 8.10 -26.79
CA ALA A 451 3.32 7.45 -27.25
C ALA A 451 2.50 8.32 -28.21
N LEU A 452 2.63 9.66 -28.19
CA LEU A 452 1.91 10.62 -29.06
C LEU A 452 2.74 11.24 -30.20
N TRP A 453 4.05 11.47 -29.99
CA TRP A 453 4.97 12.19 -30.91
C TRP A 453 6.39 11.63 -31.05
N GLY A 454 6.79 10.60 -30.30
CA GLY A 454 8.09 9.95 -30.41
C GLY A 454 8.57 9.57 -31.83
N PRO A 455 9.89 9.43 -32.04
CA PRO A 455 10.56 9.30 -33.35
C PRO A 455 10.07 8.10 -34.18
N GLY A 456 10.13 8.22 -35.51
CA GLY A 456 9.59 7.24 -36.47
C GLY A 456 8.14 7.51 -36.88
N ARG A 457 7.67 8.76 -36.73
CA ARG A 457 6.32 9.22 -37.07
C ARG A 457 6.26 9.94 -38.42
N THR A 458 6.25 9.15 -39.47
CA THR A 458 5.88 9.58 -40.82
C THR A 458 4.80 8.66 -41.35
N GLU A 459 3.64 8.63 -40.68
CA GLU A 459 2.50 7.82 -41.10
C GLU A 459 1.21 8.67 -41.06
N GLY A 460 0.40 8.58 -42.11
CA GLY A 460 -0.87 9.32 -42.23
C GLY A 460 -1.93 8.95 -41.17
N ALA A 461 -2.92 9.83 -41.00
CA ALA A 461 -3.92 9.80 -39.91
C ALA A 461 -4.62 8.44 -39.69
N MET A 462 -4.94 7.69 -40.76
CA MET A 462 -5.59 6.37 -40.65
C MET A 462 -4.69 5.30 -40.01
N ARG A 463 -3.38 5.30 -40.31
CA ARG A 463 -2.41 4.36 -39.71
C ARG A 463 -2.18 4.70 -38.24
N PHE A 464 -2.13 5.99 -37.92
CA PHE A 464 -2.08 6.48 -36.54
C PHE A 464 -3.27 5.98 -35.70
N GLY A 465 -4.51 6.09 -36.20
CA GLY A 465 -5.71 5.63 -35.49
C GLY A 465 -5.72 4.12 -35.21
N ARG A 466 -5.32 3.28 -36.19
CA ARG A 466 -5.18 1.82 -36.00
C ARG A 466 -4.08 1.45 -34.99
N ARG A 467 -2.97 2.19 -34.96
CA ARG A 467 -1.87 1.96 -34.01
C ARG A 467 -2.25 2.39 -32.60
N LEU A 468 -2.91 3.54 -32.45
CA LEU A 468 -3.40 4.05 -31.17
C LEU A 468 -4.40 3.07 -30.54
N THR A 469 -5.39 2.61 -31.31
CA THR A 469 -6.35 1.59 -30.85
C THR A 469 -5.66 0.27 -30.48
N GLY A 470 -4.66 -0.15 -31.26
CA GLY A 470 -3.83 -1.32 -30.94
C GLY A 470 -3.03 -1.18 -29.64
N SER A 471 -2.45 0.01 -29.40
CA SER A 471 -1.70 0.34 -28.19
C SER A 471 -2.61 0.43 -26.97
N LEU A 472 -3.73 1.16 -27.07
CA LEU A 472 -4.74 1.28 -26.02
C LEU A 472 -5.27 -0.09 -25.61
N TYR A 473 -5.50 -0.98 -26.57
CA TYR A 473 -5.87 -2.35 -26.28
C TYR A 473 -4.75 -3.09 -25.53
N ALA A 474 -3.50 -3.03 -26.00
CA ALA A 474 -2.38 -3.73 -25.36
C ALA A 474 -2.12 -3.26 -23.92
N THR A 475 -2.37 -1.97 -23.65
CA THR A 475 -2.25 -1.35 -22.32
C THR A 475 -3.56 -1.29 -21.54
N ALA A 476 -4.66 -1.88 -22.05
CA ALA A 476 -5.98 -1.78 -21.42
C ALA A 476 -6.00 -2.21 -19.94
N PRO A 477 -5.31 -3.28 -19.51
CA PRO A 477 -5.29 -3.66 -18.10
C PRO A 477 -4.68 -2.59 -17.19
N LEU A 478 -3.69 -1.84 -17.67
CA LEU A 478 -3.05 -0.78 -16.91
C LEU A 478 -3.99 0.43 -16.77
N TRP A 479 -4.66 0.82 -17.86
CA TRP A 479 -5.67 1.88 -17.81
C TRP A 479 -6.85 1.52 -16.91
N ILE A 480 -7.37 0.29 -17.00
CA ILE A 480 -8.45 -0.19 -16.12
C ILE A 480 -8.02 -0.15 -14.66
N LEU A 481 -6.79 -0.61 -14.35
CA LEU A 481 -6.25 -0.54 -13.00
C LEU A 481 -6.19 0.91 -12.51
N LEU A 482 -5.55 1.80 -13.27
CA LEU A 482 -5.39 3.21 -12.89
C LEU A 482 -6.74 3.91 -12.70
N SER A 483 -7.70 3.67 -13.60
CA SER A 483 -9.02 4.31 -13.53
C SER A 483 -9.86 3.77 -12.37
N VAL A 484 -10.01 2.45 -12.24
CA VAL A 484 -10.84 1.86 -11.17
C VAL A 484 -10.24 2.14 -9.80
N TYR A 485 -8.92 1.98 -9.65
CA TYR A 485 -8.27 2.22 -8.37
C TYR A 485 -8.18 3.72 -8.06
N GLY A 486 -7.92 4.56 -9.06
CA GLY A 486 -7.89 6.02 -8.93
C GLY A 486 -9.23 6.59 -8.50
N VAL A 487 -10.34 6.20 -9.17
CA VAL A 487 -11.70 6.59 -8.77
C VAL A 487 -11.98 6.13 -7.34
N THR A 488 -11.71 4.86 -7.02
CA THR A 488 -11.92 4.32 -5.67
C THR A 488 -11.16 5.11 -4.61
N SER A 489 -9.92 5.50 -4.90
CA SER A 489 -9.07 6.28 -4.00
C SER A 489 -9.65 7.68 -3.77
N ILE A 490 -10.05 8.37 -4.84
CA ILE A 490 -10.65 9.72 -4.77
C ILE A 490 -11.97 9.72 -3.98
N THR A 491 -12.76 8.64 -4.08
CA THR A 491 -14.02 8.49 -3.36
C THR A 491 -13.88 7.95 -1.92
N SER A 492 -12.66 7.61 -1.50
CA SER A 492 -12.41 7.02 -0.18
C SER A 492 -12.21 8.10 0.90
N SER A 493 -12.86 7.92 2.06
CA SER A 493 -12.63 8.75 3.25
C SER A 493 -11.40 8.33 4.06
N ILE A 494 -10.72 7.24 3.68
CA ILE A 494 -9.50 6.74 4.36
C ILE A 494 -8.29 7.51 3.83
N ASN A 495 -8.08 8.72 4.32
CA ASN A 495 -6.98 9.61 3.91
C ASN A 495 -5.83 9.64 4.94
N ILE A 496 -5.33 8.45 5.31
CA ILE A 496 -4.34 8.27 6.39
C ILE A 496 -2.96 7.80 5.92
N GLY A 497 -2.60 8.06 4.67
CA GLY A 497 -1.32 7.61 4.14
C GLY A 497 -1.26 7.56 2.63
N HIS A 498 -0.16 8.06 2.06
CA HIS A 498 0.18 7.86 0.64
C HIS A 498 0.24 6.38 0.23
N ARG A 499 0.50 5.48 1.19
CA ARG A 499 0.52 4.01 1.00
C ARG A 499 -0.72 3.44 0.31
N HIS A 500 -1.87 4.08 0.49
CA HIS A 500 -3.11 3.63 -0.14
C HIS A 500 -3.11 3.82 -1.66
N LEU A 501 -2.17 4.58 -2.22
CA LEU A 501 -1.92 4.67 -3.67
C LEU A 501 -0.89 3.67 -4.20
N LEU A 502 -0.24 2.88 -3.34
CA LEU A 502 0.78 1.93 -3.79
C LEU A 502 0.34 1.05 -4.97
N PRO A 503 -0.92 0.57 -5.05
CA PRO A 503 -1.31 -0.28 -6.16
C PRO A 503 -1.26 0.37 -7.55
N VAL A 504 -1.26 1.72 -7.65
CA VAL A 504 -1.13 2.39 -8.95
C VAL A 504 0.31 2.51 -9.45
N TYR A 505 1.29 2.57 -8.55
CA TYR A 505 2.70 2.81 -8.90
C TYR A 505 3.29 1.76 -9.84
N PRO A 506 3.13 0.43 -9.60
CA PRO A 506 3.61 -0.59 -10.51
C PRO A 506 3.12 -0.42 -11.95
N ALA A 507 1.87 0.00 -12.15
CA ALA A 507 1.32 0.28 -13.47
C ALA A 507 1.95 1.53 -14.12
N LEU A 508 2.21 2.58 -13.32
CA LEU A 508 2.90 3.79 -13.80
C LEU A 508 4.33 3.49 -14.25
N PHE A 509 5.08 2.66 -13.51
CA PHE A 509 6.42 2.26 -13.96
C PHE A 509 6.39 1.46 -15.26
N VAL A 510 5.40 0.58 -15.45
CA VAL A 510 5.22 -0.12 -16.73
C VAL A 510 4.99 0.91 -17.85
N PHE A 511 4.13 1.91 -17.65
CA PHE A 511 3.93 2.98 -18.64
C PHE A 511 5.19 3.81 -18.93
N ALA A 512 6.01 4.09 -17.91
CA ALA A 512 7.27 4.81 -18.08
C ALA A 512 8.22 4.16 -19.10
N GLY A 513 8.10 2.84 -19.32
CA GLY A 513 8.86 2.10 -20.33
C GLY A 513 8.62 2.58 -21.77
N ALA A 514 7.50 3.23 -22.06
CA ALA A 514 7.24 3.82 -23.38
C ALA A 514 8.24 4.94 -23.74
N ALA A 515 8.91 5.54 -22.74
CA ALA A 515 9.99 6.51 -22.96
C ALA A 515 11.19 5.91 -23.70
N ALA A 516 11.33 4.58 -23.77
CA ALA A 516 12.38 3.91 -24.55
C ALA A 516 12.38 4.30 -26.04
N ARG A 517 11.24 4.73 -26.58
CA ARG A 517 11.16 5.18 -27.98
C ARG A 517 12.09 6.37 -28.26
N TRP A 518 12.39 7.20 -27.27
CA TRP A 518 13.29 8.33 -27.41
C TRP A 518 14.74 7.92 -27.69
N ILE A 519 15.16 6.73 -27.29
CA ILE A 519 16.52 6.20 -27.54
C ILE A 519 16.80 6.09 -29.04
N HIS A 520 15.75 5.95 -29.86
CA HIS A 520 15.85 5.87 -31.32
C HIS A 520 15.71 7.22 -32.02
N ALA A 521 15.66 8.34 -31.29
CA ALA A 521 15.58 9.66 -31.91
C ALA A 521 16.78 9.95 -32.80
N THR A 522 16.64 10.81 -33.81
CA THR A 522 17.79 11.27 -34.61
C THR A 522 18.69 12.22 -33.81
N SER A 523 18.09 13.09 -33.00
CA SER A 523 18.78 14.03 -32.11
C SER A 523 19.33 13.33 -30.85
N ILE A 524 20.63 13.49 -30.58
CA ILE A 524 21.29 12.97 -29.37
C ILE A 524 20.65 13.49 -28.08
N TRP A 525 20.25 14.77 -28.05
CA TRP A 525 19.55 15.38 -26.91
C TRP A 525 18.28 14.62 -26.56
N LYS A 526 17.49 14.25 -27.58
CA LYS A 526 16.27 13.47 -27.40
C LYS A 526 16.56 12.04 -26.92
N ARG A 527 17.66 11.42 -27.37
CA ARG A 527 18.09 10.09 -26.89
C ARG A 527 18.44 10.09 -25.41
N CYS A 528 19.00 11.19 -24.90
CA CYS A 528 19.41 11.33 -23.52
C CYS A 528 18.25 11.65 -22.55
N LEU A 529 17.05 12.01 -23.04
CA LEU A 529 15.92 12.41 -22.18
C LEU A 529 15.54 11.36 -21.12
N PRO A 530 15.41 10.05 -21.42
CA PRO A 530 15.11 9.07 -20.38
C PRO A 530 16.20 8.98 -19.31
N ALA A 531 17.49 9.05 -19.71
CA ALA A 531 18.61 9.06 -18.77
C ALA A 531 18.62 10.32 -17.90
N ALA A 532 18.32 11.48 -18.48
CA ALA A 532 18.18 12.75 -17.78
C ALA A 532 17.04 12.77 -16.74
N SER A 533 16.05 11.87 -16.86
CA SER A 533 15.05 11.64 -15.82
C SER A 533 15.45 10.56 -14.80
N LEU A 534 16.07 9.46 -15.26
CA LEU A 534 16.42 8.34 -14.38
C LEU A 534 17.59 8.64 -13.44
N VAL A 535 18.60 9.40 -13.87
CA VAL A 535 19.76 9.74 -13.03
C VAL A 535 19.34 10.61 -11.84
N PRO A 536 18.59 11.72 -12.01
CA PRO A 536 18.08 12.49 -10.88
C PRO A 536 17.09 11.72 -9.99
N LEU A 537 16.34 10.75 -10.56
CA LEU A 537 15.50 9.85 -9.76
C LEU A 537 16.34 9.01 -8.80
N ALA A 538 17.39 8.35 -9.31
CA ALA A 538 18.32 7.60 -8.49
C ALA A 538 19.01 8.47 -7.44
N ALA A 539 19.47 9.67 -7.84
CA ALA A 539 20.06 10.63 -6.92
C ALA A 539 19.10 11.06 -5.80
N SER A 540 17.82 11.31 -6.12
CA SER A 540 16.79 11.68 -5.13
C SER A 540 16.60 10.61 -4.06
N SER A 541 16.61 9.33 -4.47
CA SER A 541 16.52 8.21 -3.53
C SER A 541 17.79 8.02 -2.71
N LEU A 542 18.97 8.14 -3.33
CA LEU A 542 20.23 8.05 -2.61
C LEU A 542 20.39 9.20 -1.58
N GLN A 543 19.95 10.41 -1.91
CA GLN A 543 19.99 11.57 -1.01
C GLN A 543 19.08 11.42 0.20
N VAL A 544 17.90 10.81 0.03
CA VAL A 544 16.95 10.63 1.15
C VAL A 544 17.23 9.36 1.96
N HIS A 545 18.12 8.46 1.50
CA HIS A 545 18.47 7.25 2.23
C HIS A 545 19.02 7.59 3.63
N PRO A 546 18.60 6.92 4.71
CA PRO A 546 17.66 5.78 4.79
C PRO A 546 16.17 6.17 5.05
N HIS A 547 15.81 7.44 4.93
CA HIS A 547 14.53 8.03 5.32
C HIS A 547 13.49 8.09 4.20
N TYR A 548 13.39 7.04 3.37
CA TYR A 548 12.50 6.99 2.21
C TYR A 548 11.03 7.33 2.50
N LEU A 549 10.51 6.95 3.67
CA LEU A 549 9.12 7.25 4.07
C LEU A 549 8.87 8.76 4.14
N ALA A 550 9.86 9.53 4.57
CA ALA A 550 9.80 10.99 4.69
C ALA A 550 10.10 11.72 3.38
N TYR A 551 10.27 11.02 2.24
CA TYR A 551 10.50 11.69 0.97
C TYR A 551 9.33 12.60 0.57
N PHE A 552 9.63 13.85 0.29
CA PHE A 552 8.76 14.80 -0.38
C PHE A 552 9.58 15.48 -1.47
N ASN A 553 8.98 15.75 -2.62
CA ASN A 553 9.69 16.38 -3.72
C ASN A 553 9.92 17.88 -3.51
N LEU A 554 10.63 18.53 -4.43
CA LEU A 554 10.99 19.94 -4.30
C LEU A 554 9.79 20.90 -4.29
N ILE A 555 8.69 20.57 -4.98
CA ILE A 555 7.46 21.40 -4.96
C ILE A 555 6.88 21.48 -3.55
N ALA A 556 7.01 20.41 -2.77
CA ALA A 556 6.55 20.35 -1.40
C ALA A 556 7.48 21.05 -0.39
N GLY A 557 8.68 21.44 -0.82
CA GLY A 557 9.76 21.98 0.03
C GLY A 557 10.75 20.92 0.52
N GLY A 558 10.73 19.71 -0.06
CA GLY A 558 11.61 18.62 0.36
C GLY A 558 11.18 17.93 1.66
N PRO A 559 11.93 16.91 2.12
CA PRO A 559 11.57 16.10 3.28
C PRO A 559 11.47 16.91 4.58
N SER A 560 12.27 17.97 4.75
CA SER A 560 12.25 18.86 5.92
C SER A 560 10.95 19.67 6.06
N GLN A 561 10.19 19.87 4.98
CA GLN A 561 8.89 20.55 5.00
C GLN A 561 7.71 19.59 4.91
N GLY A 562 7.96 18.29 4.80
CA GLY A 562 6.93 17.26 4.61
C GLY A 562 5.85 17.27 5.70
N TYR A 563 6.25 17.48 6.96
CA TYR A 563 5.35 17.49 8.12
C TYR A 563 4.28 18.60 8.07
N LYS A 564 4.49 19.64 7.26
CA LYS A 564 3.49 20.69 7.00
C LYS A 564 2.49 20.30 5.93
N ARG A 565 2.81 19.30 5.09
CA ARG A 565 2.02 18.86 3.94
C ARG A 565 1.15 17.66 4.29
N LEU A 566 1.78 16.57 4.75
CA LEU A 566 1.14 15.32 5.12
C LEU A 566 1.90 14.70 6.30
N VAL A 567 1.16 14.11 7.25
CA VAL A 567 1.72 13.35 8.40
C VAL A 567 1.15 11.94 8.43
N ASP A 568 1.21 11.25 9.58
CA ASP A 568 0.85 9.84 9.71
C ASP A 568 1.77 8.98 8.82
N SER A 569 1.28 7.84 8.32
CA SER A 569 2.00 6.92 7.46
C SER A 569 2.44 7.50 6.10
N SER A 570 2.19 8.79 5.85
CA SER A 570 2.82 9.54 4.75
C SER A 570 4.18 10.14 5.11
N LEU A 571 4.59 10.22 6.38
CA LEU A 571 5.87 10.81 6.80
C LEU A 571 6.37 10.24 8.14
N ASP A 572 5.52 10.26 9.16
CA ASP A 572 5.83 9.87 10.53
C ASP A 572 4.92 8.73 10.93
N TRP A 573 5.50 7.53 10.91
CA TRP A 573 4.82 6.31 11.31
C TRP A 573 5.48 5.67 12.55
N GLY A 574 6.34 6.43 13.24
CA GLY A 574 7.05 6.00 14.45
C GLY A 574 8.47 5.47 14.24
N GLN A 575 9.04 5.55 13.04
CA GLN A 575 10.25 4.81 12.67
C GLN A 575 11.58 5.33 13.26
N ASP A 576 11.63 6.55 13.81
CA ASP A 576 12.89 7.25 14.10
C ASP A 576 13.26 7.37 15.60
N LEU A 577 12.58 6.67 16.51
CA LEU A 577 12.92 6.71 17.94
C LEU A 577 14.37 6.27 18.22
N ARG A 578 14.85 5.22 17.54
CA ARG A 578 16.27 4.82 17.63
C ARG A 578 17.21 5.95 17.21
N GLY A 579 16.92 6.61 16.09
CA GLY A 579 17.72 7.72 15.59
C GLY A 579 17.75 8.92 16.56
N LEU A 580 16.65 9.13 17.30
CA LEU A 580 16.58 10.17 18.32
C LEU A 580 17.53 9.85 19.48
N VAL A 581 17.55 8.59 19.92
CA VAL A 581 18.46 8.14 20.99
C VAL A 581 19.92 8.33 20.58
N ASP A 582 20.28 7.90 19.36
CA ASP A 582 21.64 8.04 18.85
C ASP A 582 22.04 9.54 18.76
N TRP A 583 21.12 10.42 18.34
CA TRP A 583 21.34 11.87 18.30
C TRP A 583 21.52 12.48 19.70
N LEU A 584 20.65 12.15 20.65
CA LEU A 584 20.72 12.66 22.04
C LEU A 584 22.01 12.24 22.73
N GLN A 585 22.50 11.02 22.48
CA GLN A 585 23.76 10.56 23.02
C GLN A 585 24.95 11.33 22.43
N ALA A 586 24.91 11.65 21.14
CA ALA A 586 25.94 12.42 20.46
C ALA A 586 25.94 13.91 20.84
N HIS A 587 24.80 14.45 21.28
CA HIS A 587 24.62 15.87 21.64
C HIS A 587 24.45 16.09 23.14
N ARG A 588 24.95 15.16 23.97
CA ARG A 588 24.88 15.30 25.42
C ARG A 588 25.77 16.47 25.88
N PRO A 589 25.32 17.33 26.82
CA PRO A 589 26.13 18.42 27.35
C PRO A 589 27.49 17.95 27.90
N ALA A 590 28.55 18.69 27.59
CA ALA A 590 29.91 18.38 28.03
C ALA A 590 30.12 18.58 29.54
N ASP A 591 29.26 19.35 30.19
CA ASP A 591 29.28 19.62 31.64
C ASP A 591 28.74 18.44 32.49
N GLY A 592 28.28 17.37 31.83
CA GLY A 592 27.78 16.16 32.49
C GLY A 592 26.41 16.34 33.17
N GLN A 593 25.75 17.49 33.05
CA GLN A 593 24.41 17.66 33.61
C GLN A 593 23.39 16.86 32.80
N GLU A 594 22.52 16.11 33.50
CA GLU A 594 21.39 15.44 32.85
C GLU A 594 20.37 16.47 32.37
N GLN A 595 20.38 16.75 31.06
CA GLN A 595 19.33 17.51 30.41
C GLN A 595 18.02 16.71 30.43
N ARG A 596 16.93 17.37 30.84
CA ARG A 596 15.58 16.76 30.78
C ARG A 596 15.16 16.62 29.33
N VAL A 597 14.75 15.41 28.94
CA VAL A 597 14.28 15.13 27.59
C VAL A 597 12.81 14.77 27.65
N PHE A 598 11.97 15.63 27.08
CA PHE A 598 10.55 15.40 26.94
C PHE A 598 10.22 14.74 25.61
N LEU A 599 9.33 13.75 25.60
CA LEU A 599 8.97 12.97 24.41
C LEU A 599 7.45 12.82 24.28
N GLU A 600 6.92 13.19 23.11
CA GLU A 600 5.60 12.77 22.64
C GLU A 600 5.72 12.25 21.20
N TYR A 601 5.67 10.94 21.03
CA TYR A 601 5.97 10.27 19.78
C TYR A 601 4.82 9.37 19.32
N PHE A 602 4.63 9.26 18.00
CA PHE A 602 3.53 8.52 17.39
C PHE A 602 3.73 6.99 17.36
N GLY A 603 4.97 6.51 17.48
CA GLY A 603 5.33 5.11 17.24
C GLY A 603 4.94 4.10 18.32
N GLN A 604 5.35 2.85 18.10
CA GLN A 604 5.03 1.69 18.96
C GLN A 604 6.28 1.05 19.59
N ASP A 605 7.37 1.81 19.69
CA ASP A 605 8.64 1.31 20.20
C ASP A 605 8.91 1.85 21.60
N ALA A 606 9.14 0.99 22.59
CA ALA A 606 9.20 1.42 23.98
C ALA A 606 10.43 2.33 24.25
N PRO A 607 10.27 3.60 24.65
CA PRO A 607 11.40 4.48 24.97
C PRO A 607 12.24 3.96 26.14
N SER A 608 11.61 3.23 27.07
CA SER A 608 12.24 2.65 28.27
C SER A 608 13.28 1.57 27.98
N LYS A 609 13.39 1.08 26.74
CA LYS A 609 14.43 0.10 26.37
C LYS A 609 15.80 0.75 26.11
N TYR A 610 15.83 2.07 26.01
CA TYR A 610 17.03 2.85 25.74
C TYR A 610 17.60 3.45 27.02
N PRO A 611 18.91 3.75 27.07
CA PRO A 611 19.54 4.35 28.25
C PRO A 611 19.20 5.84 28.45
N VAL A 612 18.34 6.42 27.60
CA VAL A 612 17.89 7.81 27.72
C VAL A 612 16.61 7.85 28.54
N LYS A 613 16.60 8.70 29.58
CA LYS A 613 15.42 8.93 30.41
C LYS A 613 14.48 9.91 29.72
N PHE A 614 13.43 9.38 29.10
CA PHE A 614 12.38 10.18 28.48
C PHE A 614 11.26 10.53 29.47
N GLU A 615 10.87 11.79 29.48
CA GLU A 615 9.73 12.30 30.22
C GLU A 615 8.53 12.50 29.27
N PRO A 616 7.36 11.90 29.50
CA PRO A 616 6.21 12.15 28.64
C PRO A 616 5.72 13.60 28.82
N ILE A 617 5.41 14.28 27.71
CA ILE A 617 4.81 15.64 27.74
C ILE A 617 3.36 15.56 28.20
N ILE A 618 2.58 14.64 27.62
CA ILE A 618 1.24 14.30 28.09
C ILE A 618 1.39 13.19 29.14
N ARG A 619 1.41 13.58 30.41
CA ARG A 619 1.61 12.65 31.53
C ARG A 619 0.28 12.34 32.22
N PRO A 620 -0.31 11.15 32.05
CA PRO A 620 -1.43 10.75 32.90
C PRO A 620 -0.96 10.64 34.35
N LEU A 621 -1.77 11.10 35.30
CA LEU A 621 -1.42 10.97 36.71
C LEU A 621 -1.35 9.49 37.09
N SER A 622 -0.25 9.07 37.72
CA SER A 622 -0.11 7.69 38.17
C SER A 622 -1.23 7.32 39.15
N ARG A 623 -1.58 6.03 39.23
CA ARG A 623 -2.69 5.57 40.09
C ARG A 623 -2.49 5.91 41.57
N ASP A 624 -1.24 6.04 42.00
CA ASP A 624 -0.81 6.38 43.35
C ASP A 624 -0.52 7.88 43.55
N GLY A 625 -0.77 8.75 42.55
CA GLY A 625 -0.64 10.20 42.65
C GLY A 625 0.79 10.74 42.51
N ARG A 626 1.76 9.88 42.17
CA ARG A 626 3.18 10.20 42.01
C ARG A 626 3.48 10.81 40.63
N GLY A 627 4.53 11.63 40.58
CA GLY A 627 5.07 12.21 39.36
C GLY A 627 5.25 13.72 39.46
N ASP A 628 6.32 14.22 38.85
CA ASP A 628 6.45 15.64 38.53
C ASP A 628 5.50 15.97 37.38
N LEU A 629 4.65 16.96 37.55
CA LEU A 629 3.64 17.36 36.57
C LEU A 629 4.08 18.58 35.75
N ARG A 630 5.20 19.19 36.16
CA ARG A 630 5.68 20.46 35.63
C ARG A 630 6.47 20.24 34.34
N LEU A 631 6.06 20.96 33.32
CA LEU A 631 6.92 21.28 32.19
C LEU A 631 7.93 22.34 32.64
N GLY A 632 9.14 22.29 32.12
CA GLY A 632 10.21 23.22 32.44
C GLY A 632 11.34 23.07 31.42
N ARG A 633 12.46 23.74 31.65
CA ARG A 633 13.56 23.72 30.68
C ARG A 633 13.98 22.31 30.30
N GLY A 634 14.27 22.12 29.02
CA GLY A 634 14.71 20.84 28.49
C GLY A 634 14.55 20.74 26.98
N THR A 635 14.90 19.56 26.47
CA THR A 635 14.77 19.22 25.05
C THR A 635 13.44 18.54 24.81
N TYR A 636 12.59 19.13 23.97
CA TYR A 636 11.27 18.65 23.60
C TYR A 636 11.32 17.95 22.25
N CYS A 637 11.15 16.64 22.27
CA CYS A 637 11.16 15.78 21.11
C CYS A 637 9.72 15.41 20.74
N ILE A 638 9.20 15.99 19.67
CA ILE A 638 7.79 15.82 19.26
C ILE A 638 7.74 15.24 17.86
N SER A 639 7.08 14.08 17.71
CA SER A 639 6.86 13.50 16.40
C SER A 639 5.95 14.38 15.53
N ALA A 640 6.20 14.41 14.21
CA ALA A 640 5.52 15.26 13.26
C ALA A 640 3.99 15.09 13.29
N THR A 641 3.49 13.86 13.46
CA THR A 641 2.06 13.59 13.56
C THR A 641 1.45 14.21 14.82
N LYS A 642 2.15 14.09 15.96
CA LYS A 642 1.72 14.65 17.24
C LYS A 642 1.82 16.17 17.26
N LEU A 643 2.81 16.76 16.59
CA LEU A 643 2.97 18.21 16.45
C LEU A 643 1.77 18.85 15.71
N GLN A 644 1.16 18.14 14.75
CA GLN A 644 -0.07 18.58 14.08
C GLN A 644 -1.34 18.38 14.92
N GLY A 645 -1.24 17.85 16.14
CA GLY A 645 -2.37 17.62 17.03
C GLY A 645 -3.21 16.37 16.69
N LEU A 646 -2.71 15.49 15.82
CA LEU A 646 -3.39 14.22 15.51
C LEU A 646 -3.19 13.21 16.64
N TYR A 647 -4.24 12.44 16.93
CA TYR A 647 -4.24 11.41 17.97
C TYR A 647 -3.84 11.93 19.37
N VAL A 648 -4.16 13.20 19.64
CA VAL A 648 -4.02 13.81 20.97
C VAL A 648 -5.35 13.77 21.71
N LEU A 649 -6.37 14.48 21.22
CA LEU A 649 -7.70 14.54 21.85
C LEU A 649 -8.51 13.26 21.62
N SER A 650 -9.25 12.87 22.65
CA SER A 650 -10.07 11.67 22.72
C SER A 650 -11.49 11.87 22.16
N GLY A 651 -12.22 10.78 21.97
CA GLY A 651 -13.65 10.83 21.61
C GLY A 651 -14.50 11.63 22.60
N ARG A 652 -14.14 11.61 23.89
CA ARG A 652 -14.84 12.37 24.95
C ARG A 652 -14.59 13.87 24.84
N ASP A 653 -13.42 14.27 24.40
CA ASP A 653 -13.07 15.67 24.20
C ASP A 653 -13.94 16.27 23.08
N TYR A 654 -14.05 15.59 21.92
CA TYR A 654 -14.93 16.07 20.85
C TYR A 654 -16.41 16.07 21.26
N ALA A 655 -16.85 15.08 22.04
CA ALA A 655 -18.22 15.05 22.57
C ALA A 655 -18.51 16.22 23.53
N SER A 656 -17.49 16.82 24.12
CA SER A 656 -17.63 18.03 24.96
C SER A 656 -17.69 19.34 24.17
N GLY A 657 -17.66 19.29 22.84
CA GLY A 657 -17.72 20.47 21.96
C GLY A 657 -16.36 20.99 21.50
N LEU A 658 -15.24 20.33 21.86
CA LEU A 658 -13.92 20.74 21.37
C LEU A 658 -13.80 20.51 19.85
N PRO A 659 -13.32 21.51 19.08
CA PRO A 659 -13.28 21.41 17.63
C PRO A 659 -12.22 20.43 17.15
N ARG A 660 -12.50 19.72 16.05
CA ARG A 660 -11.53 18.84 15.37
C ARG A 660 -10.58 19.65 14.49
N SER A 661 -9.76 20.49 15.12
CA SER A 661 -8.86 21.42 14.47
C SER A 661 -7.41 21.16 14.86
N THR A 662 -6.49 21.37 13.93
CA THR A 662 -5.04 21.49 14.16
C THR A 662 -4.66 22.85 14.74
N GLN A 663 -5.42 23.90 14.41
CA GLN A 663 -5.28 25.25 14.95
C GLN A 663 -5.83 25.34 16.37
N TRP A 664 -5.14 26.13 17.20
CA TRP A 664 -5.66 26.54 18.49
C TRP A 664 -6.84 27.48 18.28
N ARG A 665 -7.94 27.27 19.00
CA ARG A 665 -9.19 28.03 18.83
C ARG A 665 -9.72 28.47 20.18
N GLN A 666 -10.66 29.40 20.17
CA GLN A 666 -11.26 29.95 21.39
C GLN A 666 -11.87 28.86 22.28
N GLU A 667 -12.50 27.83 21.70
CA GLU A 667 -13.09 26.73 22.46
C GLU A 667 -12.03 25.90 23.20
N HIS A 668 -10.86 25.72 22.59
CA HIS A 668 -9.72 25.09 23.26
C HIS A 668 -9.21 25.96 24.41
N GLU A 669 -9.08 27.27 24.19
CA GLU A 669 -8.62 28.21 25.21
C GLU A 669 -9.59 28.27 26.40
N VAL A 670 -10.90 28.36 26.15
CA VAL A 670 -11.91 28.36 27.22
C VAL A 670 -11.84 27.08 28.04
N ALA A 671 -11.76 25.91 27.40
CA ALA A 671 -11.65 24.63 28.11
C ALA A 671 -10.34 24.50 28.89
N TYR A 672 -9.23 25.05 28.37
CA TYR A 672 -7.93 25.08 29.03
C TYR A 672 -7.96 25.99 30.26
N GLN A 673 -8.44 27.22 30.12
CA GLN A 673 -8.53 28.21 31.18
C GLN A 673 -9.49 27.76 32.30
N ALA A 674 -10.55 27.03 31.99
CA ALA A 674 -11.45 26.46 32.99
C ALA A 674 -10.77 25.47 33.93
N LEU A 675 -9.70 24.79 33.48
CA LEU A 675 -8.96 23.80 34.26
C LEU A 675 -7.69 24.39 34.89
N LEU A 676 -7.12 25.44 34.29
CA LEU A 676 -5.80 25.97 34.65
C LEU A 676 -5.62 26.35 36.13
N PRO A 677 -6.54 27.11 36.80
CA PRO A 677 -6.33 27.52 38.19
C PRO A 677 -6.14 26.33 39.13
N LYS A 678 -6.99 25.31 38.98
CA LYS A 678 -6.91 24.10 39.79
C LYS A 678 -5.67 23.27 39.45
N MET A 679 -5.28 23.21 38.19
CA MET A 679 -4.07 22.49 37.76
C MET A 679 -2.80 23.14 38.30
N ARG A 680 -2.73 24.48 38.34
CA ARG A 680 -1.63 25.21 39.00
C ARG A 680 -1.57 24.93 40.49
N GLU A 681 -2.71 24.89 41.17
CA GLU A 681 -2.78 24.49 42.58
C GLU A 681 -2.17 23.09 42.76
N ILE A 682 -2.63 22.10 41.98
CA ILE A 682 -2.12 20.72 42.01
C ILE A 682 -0.61 20.65 41.71
N GLU A 683 -0.13 21.39 40.71
CA GLU A 683 1.28 21.45 40.33
C GLU A 683 2.16 22.14 41.40
N SER A 684 1.59 23.06 42.18
CA SER A 684 2.27 23.75 43.28
C SER A 684 2.35 22.91 44.57
N MET A 685 1.46 21.94 44.76
CA MET A 685 1.38 21.14 45.98
C MET A 685 2.65 20.32 46.25
N GLN A 686 3.33 20.67 47.35
CA GLN A 686 4.42 19.90 47.98
C GLN A 686 3.87 18.89 49.00
N VAL A 687 2.88 18.09 48.59
CA VAL A 687 2.19 17.13 49.46
C VAL A 687 2.48 15.69 49.06
N SER A 688 2.24 14.75 49.98
CA SER A 688 2.37 13.33 49.66
C SER A 688 1.46 12.93 48.50
N ALA A 689 1.85 11.89 47.75
CA ALA A 689 1.07 11.41 46.61
C ALA A 689 -0.38 11.01 47.01
N ALA A 690 -0.54 10.48 48.23
CA ALA A 690 -1.84 10.16 48.81
C ALA A 690 -2.68 11.42 49.09
N ALA A 691 -2.08 12.48 49.65
CA ALA A 691 -2.77 13.75 49.90
C ALA A 691 -3.20 14.43 48.59
N ARG A 692 -2.35 14.38 47.55
CA ARG A 692 -2.68 14.88 46.21
C ARG A 692 -3.86 14.11 45.61
N LEU A 693 -3.85 12.78 45.75
CA LEU A 693 -4.94 11.93 45.26
C LEU A 693 -6.27 12.21 45.98
N ALA A 694 -6.24 12.36 47.31
CA ALA A 694 -7.43 12.69 48.10
C ALA A 694 -8.01 14.06 47.69
N PHE A 695 -7.14 15.06 47.48
CA PHE A 695 -7.55 16.37 46.98
C PHE A 695 -8.24 16.28 45.61
N LEU A 696 -7.67 15.53 44.66
CA LEU A 696 -8.25 15.33 43.34
C LEU A 696 -9.62 14.65 43.40
N GLN A 697 -9.75 13.64 44.26
CA GLN A 697 -11.01 12.94 44.50
C GLN A 697 -12.08 13.85 45.10
N ALA A 698 -11.69 14.80 45.97
CA ALA A 698 -12.60 15.79 46.55
C ALA A 698 -12.99 16.90 45.56
N TRP A 699 -12.12 17.26 44.60
CA TRP A 699 -12.40 18.32 43.65
C TRP A 699 -13.59 18.00 42.72
N ARG A 700 -13.58 16.83 42.06
CA ARG A 700 -14.64 16.41 41.16
C ARG A 700 -14.67 14.90 40.90
N PRO A 701 -15.83 14.30 40.62
CA PRO A 701 -15.94 12.85 40.39
C PRO A 701 -15.12 12.35 39.20
N ASP A 702 -15.03 13.17 38.14
CA ASP A 702 -14.34 12.86 36.89
C ASP A 702 -12.93 13.48 36.81
N TRP A 703 -12.27 13.72 37.95
CA TRP A 703 -10.99 14.44 38.01
C TRP A 703 -9.91 13.85 37.11
N ARG A 704 -9.88 12.53 36.91
CA ARG A 704 -8.90 11.86 36.02
C ARG A 704 -9.03 12.35 34.58
N GLU A 705 -10.26 12.38 34.08
CA GLU A 705 -10.53 12.85 32.72
C GLU A 705 -10.24 14.35 32.61
N ALA A 706 -10.61 15.15 33.60
CA ALA A 706 -10.31 16.57 33.64
C ALA A 706 -8.80 16.83 33.64
N PHE A 707 -8.05 16.05 34.42
CA PHE A 707 -6.59 16.11 34.48
C PHE A 707 -5.96 15.73 33.13
N ASP A 708 -6.33 14.57 32.58
CA ASP A 708 -5.78 14.12 31.30
C ASP A 708 -6.16 15.08 30.16
N ARG A 709 -7.38 15.65 30.19
CA ARG A 709 -7.81 16.69 29.24
C ARG A 709 -6.94 17.93 29.35
N PHE A 710 -6.64 18.41 30.56
CA PHE A 710 -5.74 19.55 30.74
C PHE A 710 -4.36 19.27 30.13
N GLN A 711 -3.78 18.08 30.37
CA GLN A 711 -2.48 17.69 29.80
C GLN A 711 -2.50 17.71 28.27
N ARG A 712 -3.57 17.18 27.66
CA ARG A 712 -3.77 17.21 26.20
C ARG A 712 -3.91 18.62 25.66
N LEU A 713 -4.71 19.48 26.33
CA LEU A 713 -4.90 20.88 25.93
C LEU A 713 -3.61 21.70 26.07
N ARG A 714 -2.87 21.53 27.18
CA ARG A 714 -1.56 22.16 27.40
C ARG A 714 -0.57 21.79 26.30
N PHE A 715 -0.53 20.52 25.92
CA PHE A 715 0.31 20.06 24.81
C PHE A 715 -0.12 20.67 23.46
N LEU A 716 -1.41 20.69 23.15
CA LEU A 716 -1.89 21.31 21.91
C LEU A 716 -1.60 22.82 21.84
N ARG A 717 -1.70 23.51 22.99
CA ARG A 717 -1.34 24.93 23.11
C ARG A 717 0.14 25.17 22.81
N LEU A 718 1.01 24.34 23.39
CA LEU A 718 2.45 24.34 23.10
C LEU A 718 2.71 24.09 21.60
N CYS A 719 2.09 23.05 21.03
CA CYS A 719 2.23 22.70 19.61
C CYS A 719 1.77 23.82 18.67
N ALA A 720 0.77 24.62 19.04
CA ALA A 720 0.30 25.74 18.23
C ALA A 720 1.41 26.76 17.98
N THR A 721 2.18 27.11 19.01
CA THR A 721 3.34 27.99 18.87
C THR A 721 4.51 27.28 18.17
N LEU A 722 4.82 26.04 18.56
CA LEU A 722 5.94 25.29 18.00
C LEU A 722 5.83 25.02 16.49
N ARG A 723 4.61 24.95 15.93
CA ARG A 723 4.40 24.79 14.48
C ARG A 723 4.97 25.96 13.66
N THR A 724 5.13 27.14 14.28
CA THR A 724 5.69 28.34 13.64
C THR A 724 7.19 28.53 13.92
N ARG A 725 7.71 27.87 14.96
CA ARG A 725 9.14 27.90 15.31
C ARG A 725 9.92 26.92 14.42
N VAL A 726 11.12 27.32 14.01
CA VAL A 726 12.06 26.42 13.34
C VAL A 726 12.60 25.42 14.38
N PRO A 727 12.54 24.10 14.13
CA PRO A 727 13.08 23.13 15.07
C PRO A 727 14.60 23.22 15.15
N ASP A 728 15.14 23.02 16.36
CA ASP A 728 16.58 23.00 16.62
C ASP A 728 17.26 21.78 15.97
N ALA A 729 16.54 20.66 15.86
CA ALA A 729 16.94 19.52 15.03
C ALA A 729 15.74 18.75 14.46
N MET A 730 15.96 18.00 13.37
CA MET A 730 14.97 17.10 12.78
C MET A 730 15.55 15.69 12.63
N ILE A 731 15.07 14.76 13.44
CA ILE A 731 15.53 13.37 13.42
C ILE A 731 14.72 12.60 12.38
N GLY A 732 15.41 12.21 11.30
CA GLY A 732 14.82 11.47 10.20
C GLY A 732 13.60 12.12 9.56
N TYR A 733 13.48 13.43 9.73
CA TYR A 733 12.35 14.27 9.31
C TYR A 733 11.00 13.97 10.00
N SER A 734 10.94 13.01 10.93
CA SER A 734 9.70 12.59 11.59
C SER A 734 9.61 12.98 13.07
N ILE A 735 10.73 13.29 13.73
CA ILE A 735 10.76 13.85 15.09
C ILE A 735 11.43 15.21 15.05
N LEU A 736 10.70 16.23 15.51
CA LEU A 736 11.18 17.61 15.62
C LEU A 736 11.64 17.86 17.05
N VAL A 737 12.83 18.44 17.19
CA VAL A 737 13.48 18.72 18.47
C VAL A 737 13.47 20.21 18.72
N PHE A 738 13.09 20.60 19.94
CA PHE A 738 13.07 22.00 20.39
C PHE A 738 13.73 22.12 21.75
N ASP A 739 14.74 22.97 21.88
CA ASP A 739 15.32 23.31 23.18
C ASP A 739 14.58 24.51 23.77
N LEU A 740 13.86 24.27 24.86
CA LEU A 740 12.96 25.26 25.47
C LEU A 740 13.48 25.69 26.84
N THR A 741 13.45 26.99 27.10
CA THR A 741 13.73 27.59 28.41
C THR A 741 12.49 27.57 29.30
N ASP A 742 12.64 27.87 30.60
CA ASP A 742 11.47 28.02 31.48
C ASP A 742 10.57 29.18 31.03
N ASP A 743 11.14 30.25 30.47
CA ASP A 743 10.39 31.38 29.91
C ASP A 743 9.62 30.99 28.64
N ASP A 744 10.22 30.20 27.75
CA ASP A 744 9.52 29.63 26.59
C ASP A 744 8.30 28.85 27.05
N ILE A 745 8.46 27.98 28.06
CA ILE A 745 7.35 27.18 28.60
C ILE A 745 6.29 28.08 29.25
N GLN A 746 6.69 29.09 30.03
CA GLN A 746 5.73 30.02 30.62
C GLN A 746 4.93 30.75 29.54
N GLN A 747 5.58 31.28 28.51
CA GLN A 747 4.91 31.99 27.43
C GLN A 747 3.99 31.07 26.62
N MET A 748 4.51 29.92 26.17
CA MET A 748 3.79 29.04 25.25
C MET A 748 2.69 28.22 25.93
N ALA A 749 2.99 27.67 27.12
CA ALA A 749 2.05 26.81 27.82
C ALA A 749 1.09 27.60 28.71
N TYR A 750 1.50 28.75 29.27
CA TYR A 750 0.74 29.45 30.31
C TYR A 750 0.49 30.95 30.07
N GLY A 751 1.10 31.55 29.05
CA GLY A 751 1.02 32.97 28.73
C GLY A 751 -0.22 33.33 27.91
N THR A 752 -0.13 34.38 27.10
CA THR A 752 -1.21 34.81 26.19
C THR A 752 -1.53 33.73 25.15
N PRO A 753 -2.81 33.55 24.74
CA PRO A 753 -3.17 32.56 23.74
C PRO A 753 -2.37 32.76 22.44
N PRO A 754 -1.90 31.68 21.79
CA PRO A 754 -1.24 31.79 20.49
C PRO A 754 -2.21 32.35 19.45
N GLN A 755 -1.73 33.26 18.60
CA GLN A 755 -2.51 33.74 17.45
C GLN A 755 -2.68 32.60 16.44
N GLY A 756 -3.91 32.40 15.97
CA GLY A 756 -4.36 31.21 15.21
C GLY A 756 -3.81 31.08 13.80
#